data_AF-A0A7S0ZWC4-F1
#
_entry.id   AF-A0A7S0ZWC4-F1
#
_cell.length_a   1.000
_cell.length_b   1.000
_cell.length_c   1.000
_cell.angle_alpha   90.00
_cell.angle_beta   90.00
_cell.angle_gamma   90.00
#
_symmetry.space_group_name_H-M   'P 1'
#
loop_
_entity.id
_entity.type
_entity.pdbx_description
1 polymer ?
#
loop_
_entity_poly.entity_id
_entity_poly.type
_entity_poly.pdbx_seq_one_letter_code
_entity_poly.pdbx_strand_id
1 'polypeptide(L)'
;MSIQGCFGCNFLRWSACALSFCCVSGVRQPFFDYDCISVPSAAWDWNGFSVEAAISIEVARNQNTVPELPSLSGRLLLRSSSAALQECPLGVLYVAVIHFYTATGEDVLGQQVRNLTDSIIASVLASFPLHVICTSRWPIFEALELFATKAAPDPSLTCDNVRGVTDWRHLRNASSAWATAKRTKQAHERAFQDLVVAEVSQLIDKLPTAFEECFFGAAFVSAVLALDSVMRVSQHFSKFLGPLEDAIISAHASLVTSGWPVVSALAWLSDVNKGNLYVKRNYKYYRQFGDMDLRAEELSPMISPIGWRDTSVQEWRERGASRAVSLSRQPWLRFAHSVLKRSDTRPILRRALFAIVGVTVPGQIKANQSVKRGVGLMLLYGEKWTKLLGRMVRRLSQLGFAWPLLVVSIGETAARVCQQVARASTSLRVACWRPNTESQVHRFTISHILLHLGVDIFYFDMDIFFLQDPLPHVLAQGRQGFEAIFSSHGDADCINIGVFYLRVTPRTSVWFSQFLSWYHDHQYEIDQRGLDVFLGSPGRFEKSTLDVSFKPVDMVHIRGGVLESMNEFAIASVGWYGDLQRLVLFHWCNVELSVKWAELAQLYDASEALEGGLPLHLAIAVVNAAQTDFNTSSWSLVSRGRQLFDRYQLSELPEREACW
;
A
#
# COMPACT_ATOMS: atom_id res chain seq x y z
N MET A 1 7.90 69.65 -1.34
CA MET A 1 8.99 70.65 -1.25
C MET A 1 10.01 70.10 -0.27
N SER A 2 11.30 69.90 -0.48
CA SER A 2 12.26 70.05 -1.59
C SER A 2 13.46 69.14 -1.22
N ILE A 3 13.96 68.29 -2.13
CA ILE A 3 15.25 68.41 -2.85
C ILE A 3 16.49 67.86 -2.10
N GLN A 4 17.01 66.75 -2.65
CA GLN A 4 18.41 66.35 -2.95
C GLN A 4 19.54 66.42 -1.91
N GLY A 5 20.38 65.37 -1.91
CA GLY A 5 21.81 65.45 -1.57
C GLY A 5 22.51 64.10 -1.41
N CYS A 6 23.34 63.72 -2.38
CA CYS A 6 24.16 62.51 -2.48
C CYS A 6 25.23 62.32 -1.37
N PHE A 7 25.64 61.07 -1.10
CA PHE A 7 27.00 60.50 -1.34
C PHE A 7 27.28 59.27 -0.45
N GLY A 8 27.94 58.24 -1.04
CA GLY A 8 28.90 57.40 -0.31
C GLY A 8 28.63 55.90 -0.26
N CYS A 9 29.13 55.15 -1.26
CA CYS A 9 29.42 53.72 -1.13
C CYS A 9 30.50 53.48 -0.07
N ASN A 10 30.32 52.47 0.79
CA ASN A 10 31.40 51.57 1.17
C ASN A 10 30.89 50.23 1.73
N PHE A 11 31.73 49.23 1.47
CA PHE A 11 31.54 47.78 1.48
C PHE A 11 31.51 47.14 2.89
N LEU A 12 30.93 45.93 2.94
CA LEU A 12 31.11 44.80 3.89
C LEU A 12 30.19 44.67 5.11
N ARG A 13 29.27 43.69 4.95
CA ARG A 13 29.10 42.45 5.74
C ARG A 13 28.08 42.40 6.90
N TRP A 14 27.12 41.49 6.65
CA TRP A 14 26.41 40.59 7.56
C TRP A 14 25.31 41.17 8.44
N SER A 15 24.05 40.89 8.05
CA SER A 15 22.88 40.52 8.86
C SER A 15 21.70 40.36 7.88
N ALA A 16 21.13 39.16 7.69
CA ALA A 16 19.91 38.67 8.35
C ALA A 16 18.60 39.31 7.85
N CYS A 17 17.58 38.43 7.70
CA CYS A 17 16.19 38.65 7.26
C CYS A 17 16.01 38.77 5.72
N ALA A 18 15.04 38.13 5.05
CA ALA A 18 13.83 37.43 5.46
C ALA A 18 13.56 36.30 4.44
N LEU A 19 13.17 35.09 4.83
CA LEU A 19 11.77 34.77 5.14
C LEU A 19 10.81 35.49 4.18
N SER A 20 10.88 35.14 2.91
CA SER A 20 9.68 35.06 2.11
C SER A 20 9.36 33.57 1.99
N PHE A 21 8.48 33.12 2.89
CA PHE A 21 7.63 31.97 2.65
C PHE A 21 7.00 32.17 1.26
N CYS A 22 7.60 31.58 0.23
CA CYS A 22 6.81 31.16 -0.90
C CYS A 22 5.93 30.06 -0.34
N CYS A 23 4.71 30.43 0.01
CA CYS A 23 3.56 29.56 -0.07
C CYS A 23 3.55 28.96 -1.48
N VAL A 24 4.33 27.90 -1.68
CA VAL A 24 3.93 26.84 -2.58
C VAL A 24 2.79 26.18 -1.82
N SER A 25 1.61 26.79 -1.92
CA SER A 25 0.36 26.08 -1.97
C SER A 25 0.43 25.19 -3.20
N GLY A 26 1.32 24.20 -3.15
CA GLY A 26 1.44 23.14 -4.11
C GLY A 26 0.12 22.45 -4.00
N VAL A 27 -0.73 22.68 -5.00
CA VAL A 27 -1.86 21.82 -5.31
C VAL A 27 -1.28 20.42 -5.30
N ARG A 28 -1.41 19.71 -4.16
CA ARG A 28 -0.89 18.35 -4.02
C ARG A 28 -1.49 17.57 -5.17
N GLN A 29 -0.62 17.00 -6.00
CA GLN A 29 -1.02 16.50 -7.29
C GLN A 29 -2.13 15.45 -7.13
N PRO A 30 -3.10 15.43 -8.05
CA PRO A 30 -4.20 14.47 -8.03
C PRO A 30 -3.68 13.04 -8.13
N PHE A 31 -4.57 12.08 -7.86
CA PHE A 31 -4.42 10.65 -8.13
C PHE A 31 -3.85 10.43 -9.56
N PHE A 32 -2.53 10.37 -9.71
CA PHE A 32 -1.84 10.29 -11.01
C PHE A 32 -1.06 8.98 -11.11
N ASP A 33 -1.07 8.39 -12.30
CA ASP A 33 -0.20 7.27 -12.64
C ASP A 33 1.17 7.83 -13.07
N TYR A 34 1.94 8.33 -12.11
CA TYR A 34 3.24 8.96 -12.37
C TYR A 34 4.35 7.99 -12.80
N ASP A 35 4.10 6.67 -12.72
CA ASP A 35 4.91 5.63 -13.37
C ASP A 35 4.36 5.18 -14.73
N CYS A 36 3.35 5.88 -15.26
CA CYS A 36 3.08 5.91 -16.70
C CYS A 36 2.57 4.55 -17.21
N ILE A 37 1.93 3.76 -16.34
CA ILE A 37 1.47 2.40 -16.67
C ILE A 37 0.24 2.43 -17.58
N SER A 38 -0.59 3.45 -17.41
CA SER A 38 -1.93 3.55 -18.01
C SER A 38 -2.07 4.76 -18.95
N VAL A 39 -1.04 5.06 -19.74
CA VAL A 39 -1.05 6.18 -20.70
C VAL A 39 -1.71 5.73 -22.03
N PRO A 40 -2.85 6.31 -22.45
CA PRO A 40 -3.61 5.83 -23.62
C PRO A 40 -2.94 6.03 -24.98
N SER A 41 -2.09 7.05 -25.11
CA SER A 41 -1.39 7.41 -26.35
C SER A 41 -0.03 7.98 -25.99
N ALA A 42 0.86 7.12 -25.51
CA ALA A 42 2.15 7.54 -25.02
C ALA A 42 3.08 7.96 -26.18
N ALA A 43 3.82 9.05 -25.99
CA ALA A 43 4.92 9.48 -26.83
C ALA A 43 6.08 8.47 -26.82
N TRP A 44 6.09 7.56 -25.85
CA TRP A 44 7.12 6.54 -25.66
C TRP A 44 6.54 5.25 -25.04
N ASP A 45 7.15 4.09 -25.31
CA ASP A 45 6.82 2.85 -24.59
C ASP A 45 7.48 2.87 -23.20
N TRP A 46 6.85 3.57 -22.26
CA TRP A 46 7.32 3.71 -20.88
C TRP A 46 7.39 2.37 -20.15
N ASN A 47 6.50 1.42 -20.47
CA ASN A 47 6.49 0.10 -19.85
C ASN A 47 7.70 -0.73 -20.30
N GLY A 48 7.89 -0.87 -21.61
CA GLY A 48 9.08 -1.53 -22.17
C GLY A 48 10.37 -0.88 -21.67
N PHE A 49 10.40 0.45 -21.65
CA PHE A 49 11.58 1.19 -21.20
C PHE A 49 11.89 1.02 -19.71
N SER A 50 10.88 0.93 -18.84
CA SER A 50 11.11 0.67 -17.41
C SER A 50 11.77 -0.69 -17.15
N VAL A 51 11.42 -1.70 -17.95
CA VAL A 51 12.03 -3.04 -17.91
C VAL A 51 13.49 -2.97 -18.38
N GLU A 52 13.75 -2.28 -19.49
CA GLU A 52 15.11 -2.05 -20.00
C GLU A 52 15.97 -1.29 -18.98
N ALA A 53 15.41 -0.26 -18.31
CA ALA A 53 16.09 0.49 -17.27
C ALA A 53 16.51 -0.41 -16.10
N ALA A 54 15.60 -1.25 -15.59
CA ALA A 54 15.91 -2.20 -14.52
C ALA A 54 17.01 -3.19 -14.92
N ILE A 55 16.98 -3.71 -16.15
CA ILE A 55 18.01 -4.61 -16.68
C ILE A 55 19.35 -3.87 -16.80
N SER A 56 19.37 -2.65 -17.34
CA SER A 56 20.58 -1.84 -17.52
C SER A 56 21.28 -1.57 -16.18
N ILE A 57 20.51 -1.27 -15.13
CA ILE A 57 21.05 -1.07 -13.78
C ILE A 57 21.68 -2.33 -13.22
N GLU A 58 21.04 -3.49 -13.39
CA GLU A 58 21.58 -4.76 -12.92
C GLU A 58 22.85 -5.17 -13.68
N VAL A 59 22.89 -4.97 -14.99
CA VAL A 59 24.09 -5.19 -15.80
C VAL A 59 25.22 -4.26 -15.35
N ALA A 60 24.93 -2.96 -15.20
CA ALA A 60 25.91 -1.97 -14.78
C ALA A 60 26.48 -2.26 -13.39
N ARG A 61 25.63 -2.70 -12.45
CA ARG A 61 26.03 -3.13 -11.11
C ARG A 61 26.98 -4.33 -11.17
N ASN A 62 26.65 -5.36 -11.95
CA ASN A 62 27.46 -6.57 -12.05
C ASN A 62 28.81 -6.33 -12.74
N GLN A 63 28.86 -5.41 -13.70
CA GLN A 63 30.07 -5.07 -14.44
C GLN A 63 30.87 -3.94 -13.79
N ASN A 64 30.34 -3.31 -12.74
CA ASN A 64 30.86 -2.07 -12.18
C ASN A 64 31.01 -0.97 -13.27
N THR A 65 30.05 -0.88 -14.20
CA THR A 65 29.97 0.10 -15.30
C THR A 65 28.91 1.18 -14.99
N VAL A 66 28.79 2.20 -15.84
CA VAL A 66 27.66 3.15 -15.77
C VAL A 66 26.49 2.57 -16.58
N PRO A 67 25.22 2.84 -16.21
CA PRO A 67 24.08 2.35 -16.96
C PRO A 67 24.08 2.89 -18.39
N GLU A 68 23.94 2.00 -19.37
CA GLU A 68 23.73 2.40 -20.77
C GLU A 68 22.26 2.75 -20.98
N LEU A 69 22.00 3.83 -21.72
CA LEU A 69 20.65 4.21 -22.12
C LEU A 69 20.30 3.59 -23.47
N PRO A 70 19.02 3.23 -23.70
CA PRO A 70 18.55 2.86 -25.02
C PRO A 70 18.81 3.96 -26.04
N SER A 71 19.14 3.53 -27.25
CA SER A 71 19.23 4.43 -28.40
C SER A 71 17.92 5.24 -28.51
N LEU A 72 18.03 6.56 -28.75
CA LEU A 72 16.93 7.53 -28.87
C LEU A 72 16.41 8.18 -27.57
N SER A 73 16.83 7.76 -26.37
CA SER A 73 16.46 8.43 -25.10
C SER A 73 16.82 9.93 -25.06
N GLY A 74 17.93 10.32 -25.68
CA GLY A 74 18.29 11.74 -25.83
C GLY A 74 17.33 12.53 -26.72
N ARG A 75 16.70 11.90 -27.72
CA ARG A 75 15.67 12.55 -28.56
C ARG A 75 14.39 12.83 -27.78
N LEU A 76 14.04 11.95 -26.85
CA LEU A 76 12.90 12.13 -25.94
C LEU A 76 13.04 13.44 -25.14
N LEU A 77 14.22 13.66 -24.53
CA LEU A 77 14.51 14.88 -23.78
C LEU A 77 14.56 16.13 -24.67
N LEU A 78 15.14 16.04 -25.86
CA LEU A 78 15.35 17.22 -26.72
C LEU A 78 14.11 17.65 -27.51
N ARG A 79 13.23 16.72 -27.90
CA ARG A 79 12.11 17.01 -28.82
C ARG A 79 10.73 16.90 -28.19
N SER A 80 10.61 16.14 -27.10
CA SER A 80 9.32 15.78 -26.53
C SER A 80 9.28 15.92 -25.01
N SER A 81 10.22 16.64 -24.38
CA SER A 81 10.31 16.74 -22.92
C SER A 81 9.00 17.17 -22.26
N SER A 82 8.29 18.16 -22.81
CA SER A 82 7.01 18.60 -22.23
C SER A 82 5.94 17.51 -22.27
N ALA A 83 5.80 16.80 -23.39
CA ALA A 83 4.84 15.69 -23.50
C ALA A 83 5.25 14.50 -22.62
N ALA A 84 6.55 14.17 -22.63
CA ALA A 84 7.11 13.10 -21.83
C ALA A 84 7.00 13.38 -20.31
N LEU A 85 7.16 14.63 -19.87
CA LEU A 85 6.98 15.03 -18.47
C LEU A 85 5.50 14.96 -18.04
N GLN A 86 4.57 15.23 -18.97
CA GLN A 86 3.14 15.07 -18.69
C GLN A 86 2.71 13.60 -18.64
N GLU A 87 3.33 12.74 -19.45
CA GLU A 87 3.05 11.31 -19.46
C GLU A 87 3.75 10.57 -18.34
N CYS A 88 5.01 10.95 -18.06
CA CYS A 88 5.94 10.14 -17.30
C CYS A 88 7.05 10.91 -16.60
N PRO A 89 6.72 11.76 -15.60
CA PRO A 89 7.70 12.63 -14.96
C PRO A 89 8.84 11.85 -14.29
N LEU A 90 8.56 10.71 -13.63
CA LEU A 90 9.60 9.92 -12.98
C LEU A 90 10.46 9.11 -13.96
N GLY A 91 9.88 8.68 -15.09
CA GLY A 91 10.66 8.09 -16.18
C GLY A 91 11.58 9.10 -16.85
N VAL A 92 11.11 10.33 -17.04
CA VAL A 92 11.94 11.45 -17.52
C VAL A 92 13.04 11.79 -16.51
N LEU A 93 12.75 11.80 -15.20
CA LEU A 93 13.76 12.02 -14.16
C LEU A 93 14.87 10.97 -14.23
N TYR A 94 14.53 9.68 -14.35
CA TYR A 94 15.51 8.62 -14.54
C TYR A 94 16.42 8.89 -15.75
N VAL A 95 15.85 9.22 -16.91
CA VAL A 95 16.60 9.53 -18.14
C VAL A 95 17.51 10.76 -17.95
N ALA A 96 16.98 11.81 -17.33
CA ALA A 96 17.72 13.05 -17.07
C ALA A 96 18.90 12.81 -16.15
N VAL A 97 18.75 11.99 -15.10
CA VAL A 97 19.83 11.59 -14.19
C VAL A 97 20.96 10.91 -14.94
N ILE A 98 20.65 9.90 -15.77
CA ILE A 98 21.70 9.19 -16.51
C ILE A 98 22.44 10.15 -17.47
N HIS A 99 21.70 10.95 -18.26
CA HIS A 99 22.32 11.93 -19.17
C HIS A 99 23.14 13.00 -18.44
N PHE A 100 22.68 13.51 -17.30
CA PHE A 100 23.40 14.50 -16.51
C PHE A 100 24.78 14.00 -16.06
N TYR A 101 24.86 12.76 -15.55
CA TYR A 101 26.10 12.20 -15.02
C TYR A 101 26.99 11.53 -16.08
N THR A 102 26.47 11.27 -17.28
CA THR A 102 27.23 10.74 -18.43
C THR A 102 27.68 11.81 -19.41
N ALA A 103 27.11 13.02 -19.35
CA ALA A 103 27.55 14.16 -20.14
C ALA A 103 28.96 14.60 -19.70
N THR A 104 29.97 13.95 -20.26
CA THR A 104 31.39 14.28 -20.06
C THR A 104 31.89 15.11 -21.22
N GLY A 105 32.13 16.41 -21.01
CA GLY A 105 32.79 17.25 -22.00
C GLY A 105 32.71 18.74 -21.70
N GLU A 106 33.79 19.45 -21.96
CA GLU A 106 33.83 20.93 -22.05
C GLU A 106 33.24 21.43 -23.37
N ASP A 107 32.74 20.54 -24.24
CA ASP A 107 32.14 20.93 -25.50
C ASP A 107 30.74 21.53 -25.31
N VAL A 108 30.34 22.37 -26.26
CA VAL A 108 29.09 23.15 -26.19
C VAL A 108 27.87 22.24 -26.08
N LEU A 109 27.91 21.05 -26.71
CA LEU A 109 26.80 20.10 -26.71
C LEU A 109 26.65 19.40 -25.35
N GLY A 110 27.75 18.96 -24.74
CA GLY A 110 27.75 18.38 -23.39
C GLY A 110 27.21 19.36 -22.36
N GLN A 111 27.62 20.63 -22.43
CA GLN A 111 27.11 21.68 -21.54
C GLN A 111 25.62 21.95 -21.74
N GLN A 112 25.13 21.94 -22.99
CA GLN A 112 23.69 22.12 -23.27
C GLN A 112 22.85 20.97 -22.72
N VAL A 113 23.29 19.72 -22.92
CA VAL A 113 22.61 18.55 -22.38
C VAL A 113 22.58 18.62 -20.85
N ARG A 114 23.70 18.95 -20.22
CA ARG A 114 23.80 19.07 -18.77
C ARG A 114 22.87 20.13 -18.20
N ASN A 115 22.81 21.32 -18.80
CA ASN A 115 21.91 22.39 -18.35
C ASN A 115 20.44 22.00 -18.49
N LEU A 116 20.08 21.30 -19.58
CA LEU A 116 18.71 20.82 -19.79
C LEU A 116 18.34 19.77 -18.74
N THR A 117 19.21 18.78 -18.50
CA THR A 117 18.93 17.71 -17.54
C THR A 117 18.95 18.20 -16.09
N ASP A 118 19.83 19.13 -15.74
CA ASP A 118 19.86 19.82 -14.44
C ASP A 118 18.52 20.50 -14.14
N SER A 119 18.00 21.28 -15.09
CA SER A 119 16.70 21.94 -14.99
C SER A 119 15.54 20.94 -14.83
N ILE A 120 15.57 19.84 -15.57
CA ILE A 120 14.57 18.76 -15.45
C ILE A 120 14.65 18.10 -14.07
N ILE A 121 15.86 17.74 -13.61
CA ILE A 121 16.07 17.11 -12.31
C ILE A 121 15.56 18.01 -11.20
N ALA A 122 15.98 19.27 -11.16
CA ALA A 122 15.53 20.24 -10.16
C ALA A 122 14.00 20.40 -10.17
N SER A 123 13.39 20.53 -11.35
CA SER A 123 11.94 20.69 -11.51
C SER A 123 11.15 19.46 -11.02
N VAL A 124 11.56 18.25 -11.39
CA VAL A 124 10.86 17.03 -10.98
C VAL A 124 11.08 16.75 -9.50
N LEU A 125 12.30 16.92 -8.97
CA LEU A 125 12.56 16.76 -7.54
C LEU A 125 11.75 17.76 -6.68
N ALA A 126 11.55 19.00 -7.16
CA ALA A 126 10.70 19.97 -6.48
C ALA A 126 9.20 19.67 -6.59
N SER A 127 8.78 18.88 -7.58
CA SER A 127 7.38 18.57 -7.86
C SER A 127 6.90 17.29 -7.19
N PHE A 128 7.80 16.36 -6.87
CA PHE A 128 7.47 15.04 -6.33
C PHE A 128 8.13 14.83 -4.96
N PRO A 129 7.35 14.47 -3.93
CA PRO A 129 7.92 14.07 -2.64
C PRO A 129 8.91 12.92 -2.80
N LEU A 130 9.97 12.91 -1.99
CA LEU A 130 11.02 11.91 -2.06
C LEU A 130 10.48 10.49 -1.88
N HIS A 131 9.52 10.31 -0.97
CA HIS A 131 8.91 8.99 -0.75
C HIS A 131 8.17 8.47 -1.99
N VAL A 132 7.55 9.36 -2.78
CA VAL A 132 6.91 9.01 -4.04
C VAL A 132 7.96 8.52 -5.05
N ILE A 133 9.09 9.22 -5.15
CA ILE A 133 10.22 8.82 -5.99
C ILE A 133 10.78 7.46 -5.54
N CYS A 134 10.91 7.23 -4.23
CA CYS A 134 11.37 5.94 -3.70
C CYS A 134 10.40 4.79 -3.98
N THR A 135 9.09 5.05 -4.09
CA THR A 135 8.11 4.00 -4.44
C THR A 135 8.02 3.72 -5.94
N SER A 136 8.53 4.62 -6.78
CA SER A 136 8.47 4.50 -8.23
C SER A 136 9.18 3.26 -8.76
N ARG A 137 8.62 2.60 -9.78
CA ARG A 137 9.27 1.50 -10.49
C ARG A 137 10.59 1.90 -11.17
N TRP A 138 10.82 3.19 -11.38
CA TRP A 138 12.03 3.71 -12.01
C TRP A 138 13.22 3.61 -11.04
N PRO A 139 14.36 3.02 -11.46
CA PRO A 139 15.51 2.79 -10.57
C PRO A 139 16.39 4.04 -10.42
N ILE A 140 15.79 5.15 -9.97
CA ILE A 140 16.44 6.48 -9.93
C ILE A 140 17.60 6.52 -8.93
N PHE A 141 17.39 6.07 -7.69
CA PHE A 141 18.43 6.13 -6.66
C PHE A 141 19.47 5.02 -6.84
N GLU A 142 19.04 3.88 -7.36
CA GLU A 142 19.91 2.76 -7.73
C GLU A 142 20.86 3.19 -8.86
N ALA A 143 20.41 4.02 -9.80
CA ALA A 143 21.26 4.63 -10.82
C ALA A 143 22.27 5.62 -10.23
N LEU A 144 21.81 6.54 -9.38
CA LEU A 144 22.68 7.52 -8.73
C LEU A 144 23.76 6.86 -7.86
N GLU A 145 23.44 5.74 -7.20
CA GLU A 145 24.41 4.97 -6.42
C GLU A 145 25.60 4.49 -7.28
N LEU A 146 25.35 4.04 -8.52
CA LEU A 146 26.41 3.59 -9.43
C LEU A 146 27.36 4.71 -9.87
N PHE A 147 26.89 5.95 -9.93
CA PHE A 147 27.75 7.11 -10.16
C PHE A 147 28.54 7.47 -8.89
N ALA A 148 27.89 7.44 -7.72
CA ALA A 148 28.51 7.75 -6.44
C ALA A 148 29.68 6.82 -6.09
N THR A 149 29.62 5.54 -6.47
CA THR A 149 30.72 4.60 -6.24
C THR A 149 31.97 4.87 -7.07
N LYS A 150 31.84 5.63 -8.16
CA LYS A 150 32.93 5.92 -9.10
C LYS A 150 33.47 7.33 -8.95
N ALA A 151 32.67 8.24 -8.42
CA ALA A 151 33.06 9.61 -8.23
C ALA A 151 34.13 9.72 -7.13
N ALA A 152 35.16 10.52 -7.39
CA ALA A 152 36.08 10.93 -6.34
C ALA A 152 35.35 11.86 -5.36
N PRO A 153 35.43 11.62 -4.03
CA PRO A 153 34.88 12.54 -3.05
C PRO A 153 35.52 13.92 -3.17
N ASP A 154 34.72 14.97 -3.19
CA ASP A 154 35.18 16.35 -3.03
C ASP A 154 35.54 16.59 -1.55
N PRO A 155 36.82 16.86 -1.22
CA PRO A 155 37.25 17.05 0.16
C PRO A 155 36.53 18.19 0.90
N SER A 156 35.95 19.15 0.17
CA SER A 156 35.18 20.25 0.78
C SER A 156 33.81 19.80 1.30
N LEU A 157 33.31 18.64 0.86
CA LEU A 157 31.98 18.13 1.17
C LEU A 157 32.01 17.00 2.22
N THR A 158 33.19 16.46 2.57
CA THR A 158 33.31 15.31 3.48
C THR A 158 33.21 15.66 4.96
N CYS A 159 33.44 16.92 5.33
CA CYS A 159 33.41 17.42 6.71
C CYS A 159 34.42 16.75 7.66
N ASP A 160 35.47 16.11 7.15
CA ASP A 160 36.40 15.29 7.95
C ASP A 160 37.16 16.06 9.05
N ASN A 161 37.17 17.38 9.00
CA ASN A 161 37.85 18.26 9.95
C ASN A 161 36.88 19.06 10.82
N VAL A 162 35.57 18.87 10.64
CA VAL A 162 34.54 19.55 11.42
C VAL A 162 34.43 18.87 12.78
N ARG A 163 34.54 19.65 13.86
CA ARG A 163 34.29 19.20 15.23
C ARG A 163 32.91 19.70 15.63
N GLY A 164 32.05 18.79 16.08
CA GLY A 164 30.66 19.18 16.30
C GLY A 164 29.83 18.13 17.04
N VAL A 165 28.57 17.98 16.63
CA VAL A 165 27.60 17.11 17.28
C VAL A 165 27.99 15.64 17.26
N THR A 166 28.89 15.25 16.34
CA THR A 166 29.53 13.93 16.25
C THR A 166 30.93 14.03 15.64
N ASP A 167 31.68 12.93 15.66
CA ASP A 167 32.88 12.75 14.84
C ASP A 167 32.46 12.42 13.40
N TRP A 168 32.37 13.46 12.57
CA TRP A 168 31.96 13.35 11.17
C TRP A 168 32.85 12.42 10.35
N ARG A 169 34.16 12.39 10.61
CA ARG A 169 35.10 11.48 9.92
C ARG A 169 34.81 10.04 10.30
N HIS A 170 34.60 9.77 11.58
CA HIS A 170 34.27 8.43 12.07
C HIS A 170 32.96 7.93 11.42
N LEU A 171 31.90 8.73 11.50
CA LEU A 171 30.59 8.38 10.94
C LEU A 171 30.65 8.19 9.42
N ARG A 172 31.42 9.01 8.69
CA ARG A 172 31.62 8.87 7.23
C ARG A 172 32.32 7.56 6.88
N ASN A 173 33.36 7.19 7.62
CA ASN A 173 34.08 5.94 7.41
C ASN A 173 33.18 4.73 7.72
N ALA A 174 32.46 4.77 8.84
CA ALA A 174 31.53 3.71 9.23
C ALA A 174 30.40 3.54 8.21
N SER A 175 29.81 4.64 7.76
CA SER A 175 28.75 4.63 6.73
C SER A 175 29.25 4.17 5.37
N SER A 176 30.47 4.54 4.97
CA SER A 176 31.07 4.07 3.71
C SER A 176 31.38 2.56 3.75
N ALA A 177 31.82 2.05 4.90
CA ALA A 177 31.99 0.63 5.13
C ALA A 177 30.65 -0.12 5.08
N TRP A 178 29.60 0.43 5.72
CA TRP A 178 28.23 -0.07 5.62
C TRP A 178 27.75 -0.16 4.16
N ALA A 179 27.84 0.93 3.40
CA ALA A 179 27.41 0.97 2.00
C ALA A 179 28.17 -0.03 1.13
N THR A 180 29.46 -0.22 1.39
CA THR A 180 30.29 -1.22 0.71
C THR A 180 29.88 -2.65 1.07
N ALA A 181 29.65 -2.93 2.36
CA ALA A 181 29.21 -4.24 2.84
C ALA A 181 27.85 -4.62 2.25
N LYS A 182 26.89 -3.68 2.19
CA LYS A 182 25.59 -3.87 1.54
C LYS A 182 25.74 -4.26 0.07
N ARG A 183 26.51 -3.48 -0.71
CA ARG A 183 26.72 -3.75 -2.14
C ARG A 183 27.36 -5.11 -2.40
N THR A 184 28.35 -5.47 -1.58
CA THR A 184 29.10 -6.73 -1.72
C THR A 184 28.43 -7.91 -1.02
N LYS A 185 27.24 -7.72 -0.44
CA LYS A 185 26.47 -8.74 0.30
C LYS A 185 27.31 -9.44 1.38
N GLN A 186 28.14 -8.68 2.09
CA GLN A 186 29.02 -9.20 3.13
C GLN A 186 28.26 -9.62 4.38
N ALA A 187 28.75 -10.65 5.08
CA ALA A 187 28.13 -11.21 6.27
C ALA A 187 27.99 -10.21 7.46
N HIS A 188 28.81 -9.16 7.49
CA HIS A 188 28.84 -8.16 8.56
C HIS A 188 27.95 -6.92 8.31
N GLU A 189 27.14 -6.90 7.25
CA GLU A 189 26.24 -5.77 6.91
C GLU A 189 25.40 -5.34 8.12
N ARG A 190 24.81 -6.29 8.87
CA ARG A 190 24.00 -5.99 10.05
C ARG A 190 24.77 -5.30 11.16
N ALA A 191 26.01 -5.73 11.42
CA ALA A 191 26.82 -5.11 12.45
C ALA A 191 27.14 -3.64 12.11
N PHE A 192 27.43 -3.36 10.84
CA PHE A 192 27.62 -1.99 10.37
C PHE A 192 26.32 -1.18 10.40
N GLN A 193 25.19 -1.79 10.05
CA GLN A 193 23.88 -1.15 10.15
C GLN A 193 23.55 -0.77 11.59
N ASP A 194 23.70 -1.70 12.54
CA ASP A 194 23.39 -1.48 13.96
C ASP A 194 24.27 -0.37 14.54
N LEU A 195 25.56 -0.34 14.19
CA LEU A 195 26.48 0.74 14.57
C LEU A 195 26.03 2.10 14.03
N VAL A 196 25.76 2.18 12.72
CA VAL A 196 25.32 3.41 12.07
C VAL A 196 24.01 3.90 12.66
N VAL A 197 23.04 3.02 12.87
CA VAL A 197 21.74 3.38 13.47
C VAL A 197 21.94 3.90 14.89
N ALA A 198 22.76 3.24 15.71
CA ALA A 198 23.02 3.68 17.08
C ALA A 198 23.66 5.08 17.16
N GLU A 199 24.59 5.42 16.27
CA GLU A 199 25.21 6.75 16.20
C GLU A 199 24.22 7.80 15.66
N VAL A 200 23.48 7.45 14.60
CA VAL A 200 22.49 8.33 13.97
C VAL A 200 21.34 8.66 14.92
N SER A 201 20.89 7.70 15.74
CA SER A 201 19.84 7.93 16.73
C SER A 201 20.21 8.98 17.78
N GLN A 202 21.51 9.16 18.09
CA GLN A 202 21.97 10.21 19.01
C GLN A 202 21.89 11.63 18.41
N LEU A 203 21.72 11.72 17.09
CA LEU A 203 21.66 12.97 16.34
C LEU A 203 20.23 13.45 16.06
N ILE A 204 19.20 12.68 16.41
CA ILE A 204 17.80 12.99 16.09
C ILE A 204 17.41 14.41 16.55
N ASP A 205 17.77 14.79 17.77
CA ASP A 205 17.41 16.10 18.34
C ASP A 205 18.42 17.20 17.99
N LYS A 206 19.54 16.83 17.35
CA LYS A 206 20.60 17.74 16.92
C LYS A 206 20.65 17.93 15.40
N LEU A 207 19.66 17.42 14.68
CA LEU A 207 19.64 17.41 13.22
C LEU A 207 19.79 18.82 12.59
N PRO A 208 19.15 19.89 13.11
CA PRO A 208 19.39 21.24 12.60
C PRO A 208 20.86 21.68 12.69
N THR A 209 21.48 21.50 13.86
CA THR A 209 22.92 21.79 14.05
C THR A 209 23.79 20.90 13.19
N ALA A 210 23.40 19.64 13.00
CA ALA A 210 24.11 18.72 12.13
C ALA A 210 24.14 19.22 10.68
N PHE A 211 23.06 19.80 10.18
CA PHE A 211 23.01 20.39 8.83
C PHE A 211 23.90 21.63 8.68
N GLU A 212 24.09 22.41 9.76
CA GLU A 212 25.02 23.55 9.79
C GLU A 212 26.48 23.10 9.77
N GLU A 213 26.80 22.01 10.47
CA GLU A 213 28.16 21.46 10.59
C GLU A 213 28.58 20.65 9.35
N CYS A 214 27.71 19.76 8.90
CA CYS A 214 27.97 18.87 7.79
C CYS A 214 26.69 18.54 7.02
N PHE A 215 26.40 19.36 6.00
CA PHE A 215 25.19 19.25 5.19
C PHE A 215 24.94 17.83 4.64
N PHE A 216 25.92 17.21 3.97
CA PHE A 216 25.75 15.86 3.41
C PHE A 216 25.78 14.75 4.48
N GLY A 217 26.53 14.95 5.56
CA GLY A 217 26.50 14.05 6.72
C GLY A 217 25.12 14.03 7.38
N ALA A 218 24.50 15.19 7.60
CA ALA A 218 23.16 15.31 8.13
C ALA A 218 22.07 14.80 7.17
N ALA A 219 22.26 14.98 5.86
CA ALA A 219 21.40 14.35 4.84
C ALA A 219 21.47 12.81 4.92
N PHE A 220 22.67 12.24 5.08
CA PHE A 220 22.83 10.80 5.29
C PHE A 220 22.14 10.32 6.57
N VAL A 221 22.35 11.03 7.69
CA VAL A 221 21.68 10.77 8.98
C VAL A 221 20.16 10.78 8.79
N SER A 222 19.61 11.79 8.12
CA SER A 222 18.18 11.92 7.83
C SER A 222 17.65 10.74 7.00
N ALA A 223 18.39 10.31 5.97
CA ALA A 223 18.01 9.17 5.12
C ALA A 223 17.98 7.86 5.90
N VAL A 224 18.93 7.63 6.81
CA VAL A 224 18.95 6.45 7.69
C VAL A 224 17.79 6.47 8.68
N LEU A 225 17.49 7.62 9.30
CA LEU A 225 16.35 7.75 10.22
C LEU A 225 15.00 7.56 9.51
N ALA A 226 14.90 8.06 8.27
CA ALA A 226 13.73 7.87 7.42
C ALA A 226 13.53 6.38 7.09
N LEU A 227 14.60 5.67 6.73
CA LEU A 227 14.59 4.23 6.51
C LEU A 227 14.17 3.45 7.77
N ASP A 228 14.78 3.74 8.92
CA ASP A 228 14.44 3.07 10.18
C ASP A 228 12.96 3.31 10.56
N SER A 229 12.46 4.53 10.34
CA SER A 229 11.05 4.87 10.55
C SER A 229 10.12 4.01 9.68
N VAL A 230 10.41 3.85 8.38
CA VAL A 230 9.61 2.98 7.50
C VAL A 230 9.64 1.52 7.97
N MET A 231 10.79 1.03 8.41
CA MET A 231 10.95 -0.38 8.81
C MET A 231 10.30 -0.71 10.15
N ARG A 232 10.17 0.26 11.07
CA ARG A 232 9.65 0.06 12.43
C ARG A 232 8.31 0.76 12.65
N VAL A 233 8.33 2.10 12.65
CA VAL A 233 7.20 2.96 13.02
C VAL A 233 7.11 4.14 12.06
N SER A 234 6.24 4.01 11.06
CA SER A 234 6.13 4.93 9.93
C SER A 234 5.68 6.34 10.34
N GLN A 235 5.05 6.53 11.49
CA GLN A 235 4.56 7.84 11.95
C GLN A 235 5.65 8.93 12.02
N HIS A 236 6.91 8.54 12.22
CA HIS A 236 8.04 9.49 12.33
C HIS A 236 8.70 9.79 10.98
N PHE A 237 8.34 9.08 9.91
CA PHE A 237 9.01 9.19 8.63
C PHE A 237 8.97 10.62 8.05
N SER A 238 7.82 11.31 8.15
CA SER A 238 7.71 12.70 7.69
C SER A 238 8.65 13.70 8.39
N LYS A 239 9.07 13.44 9.64
CA LYS A 239 10.02 14.29 10.39
C LYS A 239 11.39 14.38 9.71
N PHE A 240 11.81 13.30 9.08
CA PHE A 240 13.15 13.18 8.50
C PHE A 240 13.17 13.47 6.99
N LEU A 241 12.01 13.42 6.33
CA LEU A 241 11.91 13.64 4.89
C LEU A 241 12.09 15.09 4.48
N GLY A 242 11.51 16.05 5.19
CA GLY A 242 11.59 17.47 4.80
C GLY A 242 13.03 17.97 4.63
N PRO A 243 13.89 17.86 5.68
CA PRO A 243 15.30 18.26 5.56
C PRO A 243 16.07 17.48 4.49
N LEU A 244 15.73 16.21 4.29
CA LEU A 244 16.35 15.36 3.28
C LEU A 244 15.95 15.76 1.84
N GLU A 245 14.67 16.08 1.62
CA GLU A 245 14.13 16.60 0.37
C GLU A 245 14.80 17.92 0.00
N ASP A 246 14.87 18.86 0.95
CA ASP A 246 15.56 20.15 0.76
C ASP A 246 17.03 19.94 0.38
N ALA A 247 17.70 18.98 1.03
CA ALA A 247 19.09 18.67 0.77
C ALA A 247 19.31 18.07 -0.63
N ILE A 248 18.44 17.14 -1.03
CA ILE A 248 18.50 16.50 -2.36
C ILE A 248 18.21 17.53 -3.45
N ILE A 249 17.17 18.36 -3.30
CA ILE A 249 16.81 19.38 -4.29
C ILE A 249 17.95 20.39 -4.46
N SER A 250 18.45 20.95 -3.35
CA SER A 250 19.42 22.04 -3.35
C SER A 250 20.82 21.62 -3.80
N ALA A 251 21.18 20.34 -3.62
CA ALA A 251 22.54 19.86 -3.86
C ALA A 251 22.60 18.61 -4.75
N HIS A 252 21.59 18.37 -5.59
CA HIS A 252 21.49 17.16 -6.41
C HIS A 252 22.74 16.92 -7.29
N ALA A 253 23.37 17.98 -7.79
CA ALA A 253 24.59 17.92 -8.61
C ALA A 253 25.84 17.44 -7.84
N SER A 254 25.87 17.63 -6.52
CA SER A 254 27.00 17.31 -5.63
C SER A 254 26.76 16.07 -4.77
N LEU A 255 25.56 15.48 -4.79
CA LEU A 255 25.23 14.26 -4.03
C LEU A 255 26.23 13.13 -4.30
N VAL A 256 26.54 12.89 -5.57
CA VAL A 256 27.42 11.82 -6.05
C VAL A 256 28.89 12.03 -5.64
N THR A 257 29.35 13.29 -5.54
CA THR A 257 30.73 13.63 -5.16
C THR A 257 30.89 13.97 -3.68
N SER A 258 29.82 13.92 -2.87
CA SER A 258 29.87 14.32 -1.46
C SER A 258 30.79 13.48 -0.57
N GLY A 259 31.12 12.26 -1.00
CA GLY A 259 31.84 11.28 -0.17
C GLY A 259 31.00 10.68 0.96
N TRP A 260 29.72 11.07 1.07
CA TRP A 260 28.74 10.51 1.99
C TRP A 260 27.82 9.54 1.25
N PRO A 261 27.48 8.37 1.81
CA PRO A 261 26.65 7.37 1.14
C PRO A 261 25.14 7.72 1.21
N VAL A 262 24.77 8.98 0.99
CA VAL A 262 23.37 9.45 0.99
C VAL A 262 22.55 8.67 -0.01
N VAL A 263 23.04 8.55 -1.25
CA VAL A 263 22.34 7.84 -2.34
C VAL A 263 22.25 6.34 -2.12
N SER A 264 23.21 5.72 -1.41
CA SER A 264 23.09 4.31 -0.98
C SER A 264 21.97 4.12 0.05
N ALA A 265 21.78 5.08 0.97
CA ALA A 265 20.66 5.06 1.91
C ALA A 265 19.32 5.28 1.19
N LEU A 266 19.25 6.19 0.22
CA LEU A 266 18.05 6.42 -0.60
C LEU A 266 17.70 5.22 -1.49
N ALA A 267 18.69 4.57 -2.10
CA ALA A 267 18.51 3.33 -2.83
C ALA A 267 17.98 2.22 -1.90
N TRP A 268 18.42 2.20 -0.63
CA TRP A 268 17.85 1.28 0.36
C TRP A 268 16.39 1.59 0.68
N LEU A 269 16.09 2.85 0.93
CA LEU A 269 14.73 3.30 1.21
C LEU A 269 13.80 2.94 0.03
N SER A 270 14.28 3.15 -1.20
CA SER A 270 13.63 2.69 -2.43
C SER A 270 13.36 1.19 -2.43
N ASP A 271 14.38 0.36 -2.18
CA ASP A 271 14.23 -1.10 -2.11
C ASP A 271 13.23 -1.58 -1.04
N VAL A 272 13.24 -0.95 0.14
CA VAL A 272 12.29 -1.24 1.22
C VAL A 272 10.87 -0.87 0.81
N ASN A 273 10.69 0.32 0.22
CA ASN A 273 9.40 0.82 -0.23
C ASN A 273 8.81 0.00 -1.39
N LYS A 274 9.66 -0.54 -2.26
CA LYS A 274 9.28 -1.45 -3.37
C LYS A 274 9.00 -2.89 -2.92
N GLY A 275 9.19 -3.19 -1.63
CA GLY A 275 8.98 -4.55 -1.09
C GLY A 275 10.07 -5.56 -1.46
N ASN A 276 11.18 -5.14 -2.09
CA ASN A 276 12.26 -6.05 -2.55
C ASN A 276 12.96 -6.79 -1.41
N LEU A 277 12.96 -6.21 -0.19
CA LEU A 277 13.68 -6.75 0.97
C LEU A 277 12.82 -7.56 1.96
N TYR A 278 11.49 -7.46 1.86
CA TYR A 278 10.56 -8.16 2.77
C TYR A 278 10.37 -9.66 2.46
N VAL A 279 11.06 -10.17 1.43
CA VAL A 279 10.92 -11.52 0.84
C VAL A 279 11.11 -12.68 1.83
N LYS A 280 11.64 -12.44 3.04
CA LYS A 280 11.93 -13.52 4.02
C LYS A 280 10.94 -13.68 5.18
N ARG A 281 10.02 -12.75 5.45
CA ARG A 281 9.18 -12.84 6.67
C ARG A 281 7.67 -12.59 6.52
N ASN A 282 7.17 -11.95 5.46
CA ASN A 282 5.72 -11.90 5.21
C ASN A 282 5.42 -11.42 3.77
N TYR A 283 4.90 -12.31 2.92
CA TYR A 283 4.43 -11.98 1.57
C TYR A 283 3.25 -10.98 1.53
N LYS A 284 2.65 -10.68 2.70
CA LYS A 284 1.48 -9.79 2.84
C LYS A 284 1.75 -8.33 2.41
N TYR A 285 3.02 -7.97 2.21
CA TYR A 285 3.45 -6.59 1.94
C TYR A 285 4.07 -6.36 0.57
N TYR A 286 4.02 -7.35 -0.35
CA TYR A 286 4.53 -7.15 -1.70
C TYR A 286 3.58 -6.21 -2.45
N ARG A 287 3.96 -4.94 -2.53
CA ARG A 287 3.31 -3.92 -3.33
C ARG A 287 4.35 -3.21 -4.16
N GLN A 288 4.05 -3.06 -5.43
CA GLN A 288 4.81 -2.28 -6.38
C GLN A 288 3.95 -1.15 -6.90
N PHE A 289 4.61 -0.07 -7.32
CA PHE A 289 3.90 1.01 -7.97
C PHE A 289 3.24 0.55 -9.28
N GLY A 290 2.01 1.04 -9.47
CA GLY A 290 1.15 0.68 -10.59
C GLY A 290 0.55 -0.72 -10.52
N ASP A 291 0.67 -1.37 -9.37
CA ASP A 291 -0.09 -2.56 -9.01
C ASP A 291 -1.61 -2.38 -9.18
N MET A 292 -2.14 -1.16 -9.13
CA MET A 292 -3.57 -0.95 -9.41
C MET A 292 -3.93 -1.26 -10.87
N ASP A 293 -3.01 -1.02 -11.82
CA ASP A 293 -3.22 -1.12 -13.28
C ASP A 293 -4.55 -0.47 -13.74
N LEU A 294 -4.92 0.64 -13.10
CA LEU A 294 -6.13 1.41 -13.38
C LEU A 294 -5.81 2.90 -13.34
N ARG A 295 -6.45 3.66 -14.22
CA ARG A 295 -6.42 5.11 -14.17
C ARG A 295 -7.31 5.64 -13.05
N ALA A 296 -7.07 6.87 -12.63
CA ALA A 296 -7.88 7.57 -11.64
C ALA A 296 -9.37 7.53 -11.98
N GLU A 297 -9.72 7.85 -13.23
CA GLU A 297 -11.09 7.85 -13.74
C GLU A 297 -11.74 6.47 -13.79
N GLU A 298 -10.95 5.41 -13.73
CA GLU A 298 -11.43 4.02 -13.79
C GLU A 298 -11.84 3.49 -12.42
N LEU A 299 -11.39 4.13 -11.33
CA LEU A 299 -11.78 3.76 -9.97
C LEU A 299 -13.21 4.18 -9.63
N SER A 300 -13.69 5.28 -10.22
CA SER A 300 -15.11 5.64 -10.18
C SER A 300 -15.72 5.46 -11.56
N PRO A 301 -16.06 4.21 -11.97
CA PRO A 301 -16.45 3.86 -13.33
C PRO A 301 -17.79 4.48 -13.77
N MET A 302 -18.40 5.33 -12.97
CA MET A 302 -19.66 6.01 -13.27
C MET A 302 -19.49 7.51 -13.50
N ILE A 303 -18.26 8.03 -13.37
CA ILE A 303 -17.91 9.41 -13.63
C ILE A 303 -17.23 9.49 -15.00
N SER A 304 -17.67 10.44 -15.83
CA SER A 304 -17.07 10.66 -17.15
C SER A 304 -15.65 11.24 -17.00
N PRO A 305 -14.67 10.81 -17.83
CA PRO A 305 -13.34 11.40 -17.85
C PRO A 305 -13.32 12.85 -18.37
N ILE A 306 -14.33 13.23 -19.17
CA ILE A 306 -14.42 14.54 -19.83
C ILE A 306 -14.74 15.59 -18.76
N GLY A 307 -13.68 16.16 -18.20
CA GLY A 307 -13.74 17.18 -17.15
C GLY A 307 -12.75 16.97 -16.02
N TRP A 308 -12.19 15.77 -15.81
CA TRP A 308 -11.31 15.54 -14.64
C TRP A 308 -10.14 16.52 -14.61
N ARG A 309 -9.47 16.77 -15.74
CA ARG A 309 -8.30 17.66 -15.77
C ARG A 309 -8.58 19.08 -15.24
N ASP A 310 -9.84 19.51 -15.32
CA ASP A 310 -10.31 20.82 -14.83
C ASP A 310 -11.14 20.72 -13.53
N THR A 311 -11.39 19.50 -13.04
CA THR A 311 -12.21 19.20 -11.85
C THR A 311 -11.28 18.89 -10.68
N SER A 312 -11.54 19.45 -9.50
CA SER A 312 -10.78 19.07 -8.31
C SER A 312 -10.99 17.58 -7.97
N VAL A 313 -9.98 16.91 -7.40
CA VAL A 313 -10.12 15.52 -6.91
C VAL A 313 -11.30 15.38 -5.95
N GLN A 314 -11.53 16.40 -5.12
CA GLN A 314 -12.62 16.42 -4.17
C GLN A 314 -13.98 16.41 -4.86
N GLU A 315 -14.18 17.27 -5.86
CA GLU A 315 -15.41 17.30 -6.64
C GLU A 315 -15.65 15.97 -7.40
N TRP A 316 -14.59 15.35 -7.92
CA TRP A 316 -14.69 14.02 -8.51
C TRP A 316 -15.18 12.97 -7.48
N ARG A 317 -14.60 12.94 -6.28
CA ARG A 317 -15.01 12.01 -5.20
C ARG A 317 -16.49 12.20 -4.85
N GLU A 318 -16.93 13.44 -4.71
CA GLU A 318 -18.31 13.80 -4.36
C GLU A 318 -19.32 13.42 -5.45
N ARG A 319 -18.97 13.65 -6.72
CA ARG A 319 -19.80 13.21 -7.86
C ARG A 319 -19.95 11.68 -7.88
N GLY A 320 -18.88 10.95 -7.59
CA GLY A 320 -18.91 9.48 -7.51
C GLY A 320 -19.80 8.98 -6.39
N ALA A 321 -19.63 9.54 -5.19
CA ALA A 321 -20.44 9.26 -4.02
C ALA A 321 -21.93 9.54 -4.24
N SER A 322 -22.27 10.67 -4.87
CA SER A 322 -23.66 11.00 -5.25
C SER A 322 -24.24 9.98 -6.23
N ARG A 323 -23.45 9.58 -7.24
CA ARG A 323 -23.86 8.60 -8.24
C ARG A 323 -24.05 7.21 -7.64
N ALA A 324 -23.19 6.81 -6.69
CA ALA A 324 -23.29 5.55 -5.96
C ALA A 324 -24.64 5.38 -5.26
N VAL A 325 -25.10 6.43 -4.56
CA VAL A 325 -26.41 6.41 -3.90
C VAL A 325 -27.54 6.28 -4.92
N SER A 326 -27.47 6.99 -6.03
CA SER A 326 -28.45 6.86 -7.12
C SER A 326 -28.53 5.42 -7.63
N LEU A 327 -27.38 4.79 -7.91
CA LEU A 327 -27.28 3.42 -8.41
C LEU A 327 -27.80 2.37 -7.41
N SER A 328 -27.50 2.55 -6.12
CA SER A 328 -27.96 1.64 -5.06
C SER A 328 -29.49 1.47 -5.02
N ARG A 329 -30.24 2.49 -5.48
CA ARG A 329 -31.70 2.53 -5.48
C ARG A 329 -32.33 2.05 -6.80
N GLN A 330 -31.55 1.86 -7.85
CA GLN A 330 -32.09 1.47 -9.15
C GLN A 330 -32.57 0.01 -9.16
N PRO A 331 -33.62 -0.33 -9.93
CA PRO A 331 -33.92 -1.71 -10.30
C PRO A 331 -32.73 -2.37 -11.00
N TRP A 332 -32.58 -3.69 -10.89
CA TRP A 332 -31.38 -4.38 -11.38
C TRP A 332 -31.14 -4.18 -12.88
N LEU A 333 -32.17 -4.27 -13.74
CA LEU A 333 -31.99 -4.07 -15.19
C LEU A 333 -31.43 -2.68 -15.52
N ARG A 334 -31.90 -1.63 -14.83
CA ARG A 334 -31.40 -0.26 -15.01
C ARG A 334 -29.99 -0.09 -14.47
N PHE A 335 -29.69 -0.73 -13.35
CA PHE A 335 -28.34 -0.77 -12.78
C PHE A 335 -27.37 -1.44 -13.76
N ALA A 336 -27.66 -2.67 -14.21
CA ALA A 336 -26.83 -3.43 -15.13
C ALA A 336 -26.61 -2.67 -16.44
N HIS A 337 -27.67 -2.09 -17.01
CA HIS A 337 -27.55 -1.25 -18.20
C HIS A 337 -26.68 -0.02 -17.96
N SER A 338 -26.85 0.69 -16.83
CA SER A 338 -26.05 1.87 -16.50
C SER A 338 -24.56 1.54 -16.37
N VAL A 339 -24.23 0.38 -15.79
CA VAL A 339 -22.86 -0.07 -15.58
C VAL A 339 -22.23 -0.57 -16.88
N LEU A 340 -22.94 -1.38 -17.67
CA LEU A 340 -22.39 -2.04 -18.86
C LEU A 340 -22.41 -1.18 -20.13
N LYS A 341 -23.16 -0.07 -20.17
CA LYS A 341 -23.24 0.80 -21.36
C LYS A 341 -21.91 1.49 -21.72
N ARG A 342 -20.92 1.51 -20.81
CA ARG A 342 -19.62 2.16 -21.06
C ARG A 342 -18.75 1.37 -22.05
N SER A 343 -18.87 1.72 -23.32
CA SER A 343 -18.15 1.11 -24.44
C SER A 343 -16.65 1.44 -24.49
N ASP A 344 -16.20 2.48 -23.77
CA ASP A 344 -14.85 3.04 -23.77
C ASP A 344 -13.97 2.52 -22.62
N THR A 345 -14.37 1.44 -21.94
CA THR A 345 -13.66 0.94 -20.75
C THR A 345 -12.51 0.00 -21.09
N ARG A 346 -11.35 0.16 -20.42
CA ARG A 346 -10.22 -0.77 -20.52
C ARG A 346 -10.67 -2.20 -20.16
N PRO A 347 -10.09 -3.25 -20.79
CA PRO A 347 -10.50 -4.63 -20.55
C PRO A 347 -10.50 -5.06 -19.09
N ILE A 348 -9.53 -4.61 -18.29
CA ILE A 348 -9.44 -4.93 -16.86
C ILE A 348 -10.66 -4.44 -16.07
N LEU A 349 -11.05 -3.18 -16.25
CA LEU A 349 -12.23 -2.60 -15.63
C LEU A 349 -13.51 -3.25 -16.17
N ARG A 350 -13.60 -3.46 -17.48
CA ARG A 350 -14.77 -4.11 -18.10
C ARG A 350 -15.01 -5.50 -17.51
N ARG A 351 -13.96 -6.30 -17.30
CA ARG A 351 -14.05 -7.61 -16.63
C ARG A 351 -14.51 -7.48 -15.17
N ALA A 352 -14.03 -6.48 -14.43
CA ALA A 352 -14.51 -6.19 -13.08
C ALA A 352 -16.01 -5.87 -13.07
N LEU A 353 -16.45 -4.96 -13.95
CA LEU A 353 -17.85 -4.57 -14.08
C LEU A 353 -18.75 -5.75 -14.44
N PHE A 354 -18.33 -6.63 -15.36
CA PHE A 354 -19.07 -7.85 -15.67
C PHE A 354 -19.18 -8.79 -14.47
N ALA A 355 -18.09 -9.00 -13.73
CA ALA A 355 -18.11 -9.83 -12.53
C ALA A 355 -19.07 -9.26 -11.48
N ILE A 356 -19.04 -7.95 -11.24
CA ILE A 356 -19.92 -7.23 -10.30
C ILE A 356 -21.39 -7.32 -10.74
N VAL A 357 -21.68 -7.09 -12.02
CA VAL A 357 -23.06 -7.20 -12.54
C VAL A 357 -23.56 -8.64 -12.41
N GLY A 358 -22.70 -9.63 -12.66
CA GLY A 358 -23.01 -11.06 -12.51
C GLY A 358 -23.38 -11.46 -11.08
N VAL A 359 -22.68 -10.94 -10.06
CA VAL A 359 -23.04 -11.22 -8.65
C VAL A 359 -24.27 -10.46 -8.18
N THR A 360 -24.52 -9.27 -8.72
CA THR A 360 -25.65 -8.42 -8.28
C THR A 360 -26.99 -8.77 -8.93
N VAL A 361 -27.04 -9.77 -9.82
CA VAL A 361 -28.31 -10.31 -10.38
C VAL A 361 -29.25 -10.69 -9.23
N PRO A 362 -30.56 -10.46 -9.32
CA PRO A 362 -31.47 -10.96 -8.30
C PRO A 362 -31.70 -12.46 -8.48
N GLY A 363 -31.44 -13.27 -7.44
CA GLY A 363 -31.66 -14.72 -7.49
C GLY A 363 -33.15 -15.11 -7.53
N GLN A 364 -34.00 -14.38 -6.79
CA GLN A 364 -35.46 -14.60 -6.73
C GLN A 364 -36.28 -13.30 -6.77
N ILE A 365 -35.62 -12.15 -6.86
CA ILE A 365 -36.27 -10.84 -6.76
C ILE A 365 -36.72 -10.43 -8.16
N LYS A 366 -37.99 -10.00 -8.30
CA LYS A 366 -38.51 -9.47 -9.57
C LYS A 366 -37.57 -8.35 -10.04
N ALA A 367 -37.16 -8.38 -11.31
CA ALA A 367 -36.19 -7.44 -11.90
C ALA A 367 -36.51 -5.94 -11.68
N ASN A 368 -37.77 -5.64 -11.35
CA ASN A 368 -38.31 -4.29 -11.12
C ASN A 368 -38.24 -3.80 -9.65
N GLN A 369 -37.86 -4.63 -8.67
CA GLN A 369 -37.74 -4.19 -7.28
C GLN A 369 -36.36 -3.58 -7.00
N SER A 370 -36.35 -2.43 -6.32
CA SER A 370 -35.13 -1.83 -5.77
C SER A 370 -34.73 -2.60 -4.52
N VAL A 371 -33.57 -3.24 -4.52
CA VAL A 371 -33.04 -3.95 -3.36
C VAL A 371 -31.61 -3.50 -3.11
N LYS A 372 -31.30 -3.27 -1.83
CA LYS A 372 -29.94 -2.97 -1.39
C LYS A 372 -29.04 -4.15 -1.76
N ARG A 373 -27.95 -3.87 -2.47
CA ARG A 373 -27.03 -4.89 -2.97
C ARG A 373 -25.91 -5.07 -1.96
N GLY A 374 -25.57 -6.32 -1.67
CA GLY A 374 -24.42 -6.69 -0.86
C GLY A 374 -23.62 -7.78 -1.56
N VAL A 375 -22.32 -7.78 -1.37
CA VAL A 375 -21.39 -8.77 -1.93
C VAL A 375 -20.43 -9.20 -0.82
N GLY A 376 -20.29 -10.52 -0.64
CA GLY A 376 -19.14 -11.09 0.04
C GLY A 376 -17.92 -10.91 -0.85
N LEU A 377 -16.83 -10.37 -0.33
CA LEU A 377 -15.61 -10.10 -1.08
C LEU A 377 -14.45 -10.86 -0.46
N MET A 378 -13.61 -11.46 -1.29
CA MET A 378 -12.39 -12.07 -0.81
C MET A 378 -11.26 -12.00 -1.83
N LEU A 379 -10.03 -12.09 -1.32
CA LEU A 379 -8.82 -12.19 -2.13
C LEU A 379 -8.31 -13.63 -2.12
N LEU A 380 -8.20 -14.23 -3.30
CA LEU A 380 -7.64 -15.56 -3.49
C LEU A 380 -6.30 -15.45 -4.18
N TYR A 381 -5.23 -15.92 -3.53
CA TYR A 381 -3.87 -15.88 -4.06
C TYR A 381 -3.15 -17.19 -3.80
N GLY A 382 -2.19 -17.54 -4.67
CA GLY A 382 -1.31 -18.69 -4.49
C GLY A 382 -2.00 -20.05 -4.64
N GLU A 383 -1.24 -21.05 -5.10
CA GLU A 383 -1.79 -22.37 -5.41
C GLU A 383 -2.39 -23.10 -4.18
N LYS A 384 -1.75 -22.97 -3.00
CA LYS A 384 -2.19 -23.66 -1.78
C LYS A 384 -3.61 -23.28 -1.36
N TRP A 385 -3.95 -21.98 -1.39
CA TRP A 385 -5.26 -21.49 -0.96
C TRP A 385 -6.38 -21.87 -1.93
N THR A 386 -6.08 -22.01 -3.24
CA THR A 386 -7.09 -22.41 -4.22
C THR A 386 -7.77 -23.74 -3.90
N LYS A 387 -7.06 -24.65 -3.22
CA LYS A 387 -7.60 -25.96 -2.80
C LYS A 387 -8.72 -25.85 -1.77
N LEU A 388 -8.79 -24.75 -1.03
CA LEU A 388 -9.80 -24.53 0.02
C LEU A 388 -11.04 -23.77 -0.48
N LEU A 389 -10.96 -23.06 -1.61
CA LEU A 389 -12.04 -22.21 -2.10
C LEU A 389 -13.37 -22.96 -2.26
N GLY A 390 -13.35 -24.14 -2.89
CA GLY A 390 -14.56 -24.94 -3.08
C GLY A 390 -15.19 -25.39 -1.77
N ARG A 391 -14.36 -25.70 -0.75
CA ARG A 391 -14.81 -26.09 0.58
C ARG A 391 -15.44 -24.91 1.33
N MET A 392 -14.82 -23.74 1.23
CA MET A 392 -15.34 -22.49 1.79
C MET A 392 -16.69 -22.10 1.18
N VAL A 393 -16.84 -22.16 -0.14
CA VAL A 393 -18.10 -21.84 -0.85
C VAL A 393 -19.22 -22.79 -0.41
N ARG A 394 -18.94 -24.10 -0.29
CA ARG A 394 -19.90 -25.06 0.26
C ARG A 394 -20.27 -24.72 1.70
N ARG A 395 -19.27 -24.39 2.53
CA ARG A 395 -19.49 -24.03 3.93
C ARG A 395 -20.39 -22.80 4.09
N LEU A 396 -20.11 -21.72 3.35
CA LEU A 396 -20.94 -20.51 3.33
C LEU A 396 -22.37 -20.82 2.86
N SER A 397 -22.51 -21.68 1.85
CA SER A 397 -23.83 -22.14 1.41
C SER A 397 -24.58 -22.92 2.51
N GLN A 398 -23.90 -23.82 3.23
CA GLN A 398 -24.52 -24.59 4.32
C GLN A 398 -24.98 -23.69 5.45
N LEU A 399 -24.26 -22.59 5.69
CA LEU A 399 -24.61 -21.58 6.68
C LEU A 399 -25.72 -20.63 6.22
N GLY A 400 -26.19 -20.75 4.97
CA GLY A 400 -27.23 -19.87 4.43
C GLY A 400 -26.75 -18.45 4.13
N PHE A 401 -25.44 -18.26 3.89
CA PHE A 401 -24.86 -16.96 3.56
C PHE A 401 -25.59 -16.34 2.36
N ALA A 402 -26.36 -15.30 2.62
CA ALA A 402 -27.33 -14.78 1.66
C ALA A 402 -26.72 -13.93 0.53
N TRP A 403 -25.46 -13.52 0.68
CA TRP A 403 -24.81 -12.63 -0.27
C TRP A 403 -24.02 -13.42 -1.32
N PRO A 404 -24.00 -12.99 -2.59
CA PRO A 404 -23.12 -13.56 -3.58
C PRO A 404 -21.65 -13.27 -3.23
N LEU A 405 -20.74 -14.13 -3.70
CA LEU A 405 -19.30 -14.02 -3.45
C LEU A 405 -18.57 -13.51 -4.70
N LEU A 406 -17.85 -12.41 -4.57
CA LEU A 406 -16.88 -11.95 -5.56
C LEU A 406 -15.47 -12.32 -5.08
N VAL A 407 -14.77 -13.10 -5.90
CA VAL A 407 -13.40 -13.53 -5.62
C VAL A 407 -12.43 -12.76 -6.52
N VAL A 408 -11.58 -11.95 -5.89
CA VAL A 408 -10.42 -11.34 -6.53
C VAL A 408 -9.35 -12.42 -6.66
N SER A 409 -9.20 -12.97 -7.86
CA SER A 409 -8.38 -14.13 -8.14
C SER A 409 -7.00 -13.68 -8.65
N ILE A 410 -6.01 -13.64 -7.77
CA ILE A 410 -4.64 -13.23 -8.07
C ILE A 410 -3.88 -14.38 -8.73
N GLY A 411 -3.47 -14.17 -9.98
CA GLY A 411 -2.79 -15.16 -10.81
C GLY A 411 -3.73 -16.11 -11.57
N GLU A 412 -3.17 -16.81 -12.56
CA GLU A 412 -3.93 -17.66 -13.48
C GLU A 412 -4.55 -18.88 -12.78
N THR A 413 -3.80 -19.54 -11.91
CA THR A 413 -4.29 -20.71 -11.15
C THR A 413 -5.51 -20.36 -10.29
N ALA A 414 -5.46 -19.24 -9.57
CA ALA A 414 -6.58 -18.77 -8.77
C ALA A 414 -7.81 -18.48 -9.63
N ALA A 415 -7.63 -17.80 -10.77
CA ALA A 415 -8.73 -17.45 -11.67
C ALA A 415 -9.40 -18.70 -12.26
N ARG A 416 -8.62 -19.67 -12.71
CA ARG A 416 -9.13 -20.95 -13.23
C ARG A 416 -9.93 -21.71 -12.16
N VAL A 417 -9.39 -21.84 -10.95
CA VAL A 417 -10.08 -22.55 -9.85
C VAL A 417 -11.35 -21.81 -9.44
N CYS A 418 -11.30 -20.48 -9.34
CA CYS A 418 -12.50 -19.69 -9.07
C CYS A 418 -13.59 -19.94 -10.12
N GLN A 419 -13.24 -19.93 -11.41
CA GLN A 419 -14.21 -20.18 -12.48
C GLN A 419 -14.82 -21.59 -12.40
N GLN A 420 -14.02 -22.60 -12.02
CA GLN A 420 -14.50 -23.96 -11.81
C GLN A 420 -15.51 -24.00 -10.64
N VAL A 421 -15.17 -23.38 -9.50
CA VAL A 421 -16.07 -23.29 -8.33
C VAL A 421 -17.34 -22.52 -8.68
N ALA A 422 -17.24 -21.42 -9.43
CA ALA A 422 -18.38 -20.63 -9.86
C ALA A 422 -19.36 -21.40 -10.75
N ARG A 423 -18.87 -22.32 -11.61
CA ARG A 423 -19.72 -23.19 -12.43
C ARG A 423 -20.33 -24.34 -11.62
N ALA A 424 -19.60 -24.86 -10.63
CA ALA A 424 -20.04 -25.99 -9.82
C ALA A 424 -21.00 -25.60 -8.69
N SER A 425 -20.93 -24.34 -8.22
CA SER A 425 -21.77 -23.86 -7.13
C SER A 425 -23.19 -23.60 -7.59
N THR A 426 -24.16 -24.31 -7.02
CA THR A 426 -25.58 -24.19 -7.37
C THR A 426 -26.36 -23.29 -6.41
N SER A 427 -25.89 -23.16 -5.17
CA SER A 427 -26.58 -22.49 -4.07
C SER A 427 -26.03 -21.10 -3.80
N LEU A 428 -24.69 -20.98 -3.65
CA LEU A 428 -24.01 -19.71 -3.47
C LEU A 428 -23.50 -19.21 -4.82
N ARG A 429 -23.92 -18.02 -5.22
CA ARG A 429 -23.45 -17.43 -6.49
C ARG A 429 -22.04 -16.89 -6.32
N VAL A 430 -21.15 -17.27 -7.22
CA VAL A 430 -19.74 -16.85 -7.21
C VAL A 430 -19.40 -16.19 -8.53
N ALA A 431 -18.70 -15.06 -8.49
CA ALA A 431 -18.00 -14.53 -9.67
C ALA A 431 -16.52 -14.29 -9.36
N CYS A 432 -15.75 -14.24 -10.44
CA CYS A 432 -14.30 -14.15 -10.39
C CYS A 432 -13.86 -12.91 -11.15
N TRP A 433 -12.96 -12.12 -10.54
CA TRP A 433 -12.25 -11.07 -11.22
C TRP A 433 -10.74 -11.33 -11.10
N ARG A 434 -10.04 -11.31 -12.24
CA ARG A 434 -8.59 -11.46 -12.31
C ARG A 434 -7.99 -10.10 -12.67
N PRO A 435 -7.26 -9.44 -11.75
CA PRO A 435 -6.44 -8.28 -12.11
C PRO A 435 -5.25 -8.70 -12.97
N ASN A 436 -4.59 -7.73 -13.61
CA ASN A 436 -3.41 -8.01 -14.44
C ASN A 436 -2.10 -8.08 -13.63
N THR A 437 -2.12 -7.63 -12.39
CA THR A 437 -0.97 -7.55 -11.47
C THR A 437 -1.25 -8.36 -10.20
N GLU A 438 -0.19 -8.87 -9.59
CA GLU A 438 -0.28 -9.72 -8.40
C GLU A 438 -0.14 -8.92 -7.11
N SER A 439 -1.17 -8.14 -6.77
CA SER A 439 -1.12 -7.21 -5.64
C SER A 439 -2.26 -7.38 -4.64
N GLN A 440 -1.92 -7.17 -3.37
CA GLN A 440 -2.89 -7.07 -2.28
C GLN A 440 -3.76 -5.81 -2.40
N VAL A 441 -3.30 -4.76 -3.11
CA VAL A 441 -4.07 -3.52 -3.27
C VAL A 441 -5.45 -3.77 -3.90
N HIS A 442 -5.58 -4.82 -4.70
CA HIS A 442 -6.80 -5.14 -5.42
C HIS A 442 -8.02 -5.41 -4.55
N ARG A 443 -7.83 -5.80 -3.28
CA ARG A 443 -8.94 -5.90 -2.33
C ARG A 443 -9.56 -4.53 -2.03
N PHE A 444 -8.74 -3.49 -1.99
CA PHE A 444 -9.19 -2.11 -1.80
C PHE A 444 -9.65 -1.51 -3.13
N THR A 445 -8.94 -1.75 -4.23
CA THR A 445 -9.35 -1.31 -5.57
C THR A 445 -10.77 -1.76 -5.91
N ILE A 446 -11.08 -3.06 -5.75
CA ILE A 446 -12.42 -3.57 -6.05
C ILE A 446 -13.46 -3.13 -5.02
N SER A 447 -13.07 -2.97 -3.75
CA SER A 447 -13.96 -2.43 -2.72
C SER A 447 -14.38 -1.01 -3.06
N HIS A 448 -13.45 -0.19 -3.53
CA HIS A 448 -13.70 1.16 -3.98
C HIS A 448 -14.69 1.19 -5.15
N ILE A 449 -14.45 0.38 -6.18
CA ILE A 449 -15.36 0.25 -7.33
C ILE A 449 -16.76 -0.17 -6.88
N LEU A 450 -16.88 -1.17 -6.01
CA LEU A 450 -18.16 -1.66 -5.47
C LEU A 450 -18.92 -0.55 -4.73
N LEU A 451 -18.24 0.22 -3.88
CA LEU A 451 -18.84 1.36 -3.18
C LEU A 451 -19.33 2.42 -4.16
N HIS A 452 -18.57 2.74 -5.21
CA HIS A 452 -18.99 3.68 -6.26
C HIS A 452 -20.14 3.17 -7.14
N LEU A 453 -20.37 1.86 -7.13
CA LEU A 453 -21.51 1.21 -7.79
C LEU A 453 -22.74 1.05 -6.87
N GLY A 454 -22.69 1.52 -5.62
CA GLY A 454 -23.84 1.42 -4.72
C GLY A 454 -24.02 0.04 -4.09
N VAL A 455 -22.93 -0.70 -3.87
CA VAL A 455 -22.92 -2.07 -3.34
C VAL A 455 -22.25 -2.11 -1.96
N ASP A 456 -22.92 -2.69 -0.97
CA ASP A 456 -22.32 -2.99 0.34
C ASP A 456 -21.32 -4.15 0.23
N ILE A 457 -20.31 -4.16 1.09
CA ILE A 457 -19.21 -5.13 1.06
C ILE A 457 -19.09 -5.83 2.40
N PHE A 458 -18.95 -7.15 2.39
CA PHE A 458 -18.46 -7.93 3.52
C PHE A 458 -17.19 -8.64 3.08
N TYR A 459 -16.03 -8.12 3.48
CA TYR A 459 -14.73 -8.69 3.16
C TYR A 459 -14.27 -9.70 4.21
N PHE A 460 -13.63 -10.77 3.76
CA PHE A 460 -12.95 -11.72 4.61
C PHE A 460 -11.73 -12.36 3.91
N ASP A 461 -10.66 -12.60 4.67
CA ASP A 461 -9.47 -13.32 4.22
C ASP A 461 -9.74 -14.83 3.99
N MET A 462 -8.91 -15.47 3.16
CA MET A 462 -9.00 -16.93 2.86
C MET A 462 -8.69 -17.82 4.07
N ASP A 463 -7.98 -17.30 5.07
CA ASP A 463 -7.54 -18.03 6.27
C ASP A 463 -8.54 -17.90 7.44
N ILE A 464 -9.83 -17.89 7.08
CA ILE A 464 -10.96 -17.85 8.00
C ILE A 464 -11.80 -19.12 7.89
N PHE A 465 -12.29 -19.60 9.02
CA PHE A 465 -13.30 -20.65 9.10
C PHE A 465 -14.59 -20.12 9.71
N PHE A 466 -15.72 -20.32 9.03
CA PHE A 466 -17.03 -19.88 9.49
C PHE A 466 -17.77 -20.99 10.26
N LEU A 467 -18.16 -20.70 11.49
CA LEU A 467 -19.00 -21.57 12.32
C LEU A 467 -20.48 -21.21 12.20
N GLN A 468 -20.79 -19.94 11.92
CA GLN A 468 -22.13 -19.37 11.77
C GLN A 468 -22.17 -18.38 10.59
N ASP A 469 -23.37 -17.98 10.14
CA ASP A 469 -23.52 -16.89 9.15
C ASP A 469 -23.12 -15.56 9.80
N PRO A 470 -22.08 -14.85 9.30
CA PRO A 470 -21.67 -13.57 9.86
C PRO A 470 -22.60 -12.40 9.51
N LEU A 471 -23.43 -12.51 8.47
CA LEU A 471 -24.22 -11.38 7.96
C LEU A 471 -25.20 -10.80 8.99
N PRO A 472 -25.95 -11.60 9.77
CA PRO A 472 -26.83 -11.07 10.81
C PRO A 472 -26.10 -10.15 11.81
N HIS A 473 -24.89 -10.51 12.22
CA HIS A 473 -24.08 -9.76 13.19
C HIS A 473 -23.64 -8.40 12.63
N VAL A 474 -23.03 -8.38 11.44
CA VAL A 474 -22.54 -7.14 10.82
C VAL A 474 -23.69 -6.23 10.36
N LEU A 475 -24.79 -6.80 9.85
CA LEU A 475 -25.95 -6.03 9.42
C LEU A 475 -26.73 -5.45 10.59
N ALA A 476 -26.72 -6.09 11.77
CA ALA A 476 -27.30 -5.53 12.99
C ALA A 476 -26.58 -4.24 13.40
N GLN A 477 -25.25 -4.25 13.43
CA GLN A 477 -24.48 -3.03 13.67
C GLN A 477 -24.67 -1.99 12.56
N GLY A 478 -24.75 -2.41 11.29
CA GLY A 478 -25.07 -1.51 10.18
C GLY A 478 -26.42 -0.80 10.35
N ARG A 479 -27.42 -1.47 10.94
CA ARG A 479 -28.74 -0.88 11.30
C ARG A 479 -28.64 0.14 12.44
N GLN A 480 -27.66 0.01 13.34
CA GLN A 480 -27.36 0.99 14.40
C GLN A 480 -26.64 2.26 13.86
N GLY A 481 -26.35 2.29 12.56
CA GLY A 481 -25.80 3.44 11.86
C GLY A 481 -24.28 3.42 11.71
N PHE A 482 -23.61 2.30 12.03
CA PHE A 482 -22.21 2.11 11.66
C PHE A 482 -22.07 1.97 10.14
N GLU A 483 -21.05 2.65 9.60
CA GLU A 483 -20.75 2.74 8.17
C GLU A 483 -19.61 1.81 7.76
N ALA A 484 -18.63 1.62 8.65
CA ALA A 484 -17.56 0.66 8.48
C ALA A 484 -17.37 -0.12 9.78
N ILE A 485 -17.31 -1.44 9.69
CA ILE A 485 -17.23 -2.33 10.85
C ILE A 485 -16.05 -3.28 10.62
N PHE A 486 -15.15 -3.40 11.57
CA PHE A 486 -13.94 -4.23 11.46
C PHE A 486 -13.86 -5.20 12.64
N SER A 487 -13.21 -6.34 12.47
CA SER A 487 -12.70 -7.08 13.64
C SER A 487 -11.65 -6.24 14.36
N SER A 488 -11.35 -6.58 15.62
CA SER A 488 -10.24 -5.98 16.39
C SER A 488 -9.21 -7.03 16.75
N HIS A 489 -8.01 -6.57 17.10
CA HIS A 489 -7.05 -7.37 17.83
C HIS A 489 -7.54 -7.51 19.28
N GLY A 490 -7.71 -8.75 19.75
CA GLY A 490 -8.23 -8.99 21.10
C GLY A 490 -7.26 -8.52 22.20
N ASP A 491 -5.97 -8.55 21.89
CA ASP A 491 -4.81 -8.14 22.69
C ASP A 491 -4.38 -6.69 22.47
N ALA A 492 -4.97 -5.95 21.52
CA ALA A 492 -4.48 -4.61 21.19
C ALA A 492 -5.57 -3.63 20.71
N ASP A 493 -5.35 -2.34 20.95
CA ASP A 493 -6.28 -1.24 20.62
C ASP A 493 -6.22 -0.80 19.14
N CYS A 494 -6.48 -1.74 18.22
CA CYS A 494 -6.63 -1.45 16.79
C CYS A 494 -7.49 -2.49 16.07
N ILE A 495 -7.94 -2.13 14.87
CA ILE A 495 -8.66 -3.03 13.98
C ILE A 495 -7.78 -4.17 13.47
N ASN A 496 -8.42 -5.26 13.12
CA ASN A 496 -7.91 -6.30 12.24
C ASN A 496 -8.67 -6.20 10.90
N ILE A 497 -7.93 -6.16 9.79
CA ILE A 497 -8.55 -5.99 8.46
C ILE A 497 -8.83 -7.31 7.75
N GLY A 498 -8.67 -8.45 8.44
CA GLY A 498 -9.00 -9.76 7.88
C GLY A 498 -10.50 -9.99 7.75
N VAL A 499 -11.32 -9.23 8.49
CA VAL A 499 -12.78 -9.21 8.36
C VAL A 499 -13.28 -7.77 8.48
N PHE A 500 -14.03 -7.30 7.49
CA PHE A 500 -14.70 -6.01 7.61
C PHE A 500 -15.98 -5.92 6.78
N TYR A 501 -16.86 -5.02 7.18
CA TYR A 501 -18.06 -4.64 6.47
C TYR A 501 -18.03 -3.15 6.14
N LEU A 502 -18.31 -2.81 4.88
CA LEU A 502 -18.48 -1.43 4.43
C LEU A 502 -19.90 -1.24 3.92
N ARG A 503 -20.63 -0.33 4.55
CA ARG A 503 -21.94 0.11 4.11
C ARG A 503 -21.78 1.21 3.07
N VAL A 504 -22.51 1.09 1.96
CA VAL A 504 -22.53 2.15 0.97
C VAL A 504 -23.32 3.37 1.48
N THR A 505 -22.60 4.48 1.64
CA THR A 505 -23.12 5.82 1.89
C THR A 505 -22.25 6.81 1.11
N PRO A 506 -22.70 8.05 0.83
CA PRO A 506 -21.83 9.05 0.21
C PRO A 506 -20.52 9.23 0.98
N ARG A 507 -20.59 9.26 2.31
CA ARG A 507 -19.42 9.44 3.17
C ARG A 507 -18.46 8.27 3.08
N THR A 508 -18.95 7.03 3.15
CA THR A 508 -18.10 5.84 3.00
C THR A 508 -17.38 5.84 1.64
N SER A 509 -18.07 6.20 0.55
CA SER A 509 -17.46 6.26 -0.78
C SER A 509 -16.36 7.32 -0.88
N VAL A 510 -16.56 8.53 -0.33
CA VAL A 510 -15.51 9.57 -0.30
C VAL A 510 -14.36 9.16 0.62
N TRP A 511 -14.66 8.73 1.85
CA TRP A 511 -13.68 8.27 2.84
C TRP A 511 -12.77 7.17 2.27
N PHE A 512 -13.36 6.15 1.64
CA PHE A 512 -12.59 5.06 1.07
C PHE A 512 -11.80 5.47 -0.18
N SER A 513 -12.26 6.49 -0.92
CA SER A 513 -11.48 7.11 -2.00
C SER A 513 -10.26 7.87 -1.47
N GLN A 514 -10.40 8.55 -0.34
CA GLN A 514 -9.26 9.20 0.34
C GLN A 514 -8.27 8.14 0.83
N PHE A 515 -8.76 7.06 1.44
CA PHE A 515 -7.91 5.95 1.90
C PHE A 515 -7.14 5.31 0.74
N LEU A 516 -7.83 4.92 -0.34
CA LEU A 516 -7.17 4.26 -1.47
C LEU A 516 -6.12 5.16 -2.13
N SER A 517 -6.40 6.46 -2.27
CA SER A 517 -5.42 7.45 -2.75
C SER A 517 -4.20 7.52 -1.85
N TRP A 518 -4.42 7.71 -0.54
CA TRP A 518 -3.34 7.77 0.43
C TRP A 518 -2.54 6.46 0.45
N TYR A 519 -3.21 5.31 0.44
CA TYR A 519 -2.55 4.00 0.50
C TYR A 519 -1.73 3.69 -0.75
N HIS A 520 -2.13 4.23 -1.90
CA HIS A 520 -1.38 4.16 -3.13
C HIS A 520 -0.10 5.02 -3.09
N ASP A 521 -0.21 6.24 -2.55
CA ASP A 521 0.91 7.20 -2.51
C ASP A 521 1.91 6.90 -1.38
N HIS A 522 1.50 6.13 -0.36
CA HIS A 522 2.31 5.79 0.80
C HIS A 522 2.49 4.27 0.92
N GLN A 523 3.14 3.64 -0.07
CA GLN A 523 3.23 2.17 -0.17
C GLN A 523 3.99 1.50 0.99
N TYR A 524 4.84 2.27 1.65
CA TYR A 524 5.55 1.84 2.86
C TYR A 524 4.64 1.69 4.08
N GLU A 525 3.46 2.31 4.06
CA GLU A 525 2.51 2.23 5.16
C GLU A 525 1.78 0.90 5.18
N ILE A 526 1.54 0.37 6.38
CA ILE A 526 0.73 -0.83 6.55
C ILE A 526 -0.76 -0.46 6.39
N ASP A 527 -1.50 -1.17 5.54
CA ASP A 527 -2.93 -0.91 5.29
C ASP A 527 -3.77 -0.87 6.56
N GLN A 528 -3.56 -1.83 7.46
CA GLN A 528 -4.27 -1.90 8.72
C GLN A 528 -4.03 -0.64 9.57
N ARG A 529 -2.78 -0.16 9.64
CA ARG A 529 -2.42 1.08 10.35
C ARG A 529 -3.10 2.29 9.70
N GLY A 530 -3.02 2.40 8.39
CA GLY A 530 -3.71 3.43 7.62
C GLY A 530 -5.22 3.45 7.85
N LEU A 531 -5.88 2.31 7.72
CA LEU A 531 -7.33 2.20 7.92
C LEU A 531 -7.73 2.56 9.36
N ASP A 532 -6.95 2.15 10.36
CA ASP A 532 -7.24 2.47 11.75
C ASP A 532 -7.17 3.99 12.02
N VAL A 533 -6.15 4.67 11.49
CA VAL A 533 -6.05 6.14 11.56
C VAL A 533 -7.21 6.82 10.81
N PHE A 534 -7.56 6.30 9.63
CA PHE A 534 -8.70 6.80 8.85
C PHE A 534 -10.05 6.59 9.57
N LEU A 535 -10.13 5.68 10.54
CA LEU A 535 -11.31 5.47 11.39
C LEU A 535 -11.29 6.33 12.67
N GLY A 536 -10.23 7.12 12.90
CA GLY A 536 -10.14 8.09 13.99
C GLY A 536 -9.11 7.80 15.08
N SER A 537 -8.12 6.93 14.84
CA SER A 537 -6.96 6.83 15.75
C SER A 537 -5.95 7.98 15.55
N PRO A 538 -5.22 8.41 16.61
CA PRO A 538 -5.49 8.14 18.02
C PRO A 538 -6.72 8.95 18.47
N GLY A 539 -7.65 8.32 19.20
CA GLY A 539 -8.91 8.97 19.60
C GLY A 539 -10.11 8.01 19.61
N ARG A 540 -10.01 6.91 18.87
CA ARG A 540 -10.99 5.81 18.91
C ARG A 540 -10.85 4.94 20.15
N PHE A 541 -9.61 4.67 20.56
CA PHE A 541 -9.28 3.89 21.75
C PHE A 541 -8.46 4.75 22.70
N GLU A 542 -8.72 4.62 24.00
CA GLU A 542 -8.11 5.46 25.04
C GLU A 542 -6.57 5.35 25.07
N LYS A 543 -6.03 4.14 24.82
CA LYS A 543 -4.58 3.88 24.84
C LYS A 543 -3.93 3.84 23.46
N SER A 544 -4.69 4.00 22.37
CA SER A 544 -4.09 3.93 21.03
C SER A 544 -3.27 5.18 20.74
N THR A 545 -1.98 4.98 20.50
CA THR A 545 -1.04 6.01 20.02
C THR A 545 -0.77 5.86 18.51
N LEU A 546 -1.58 5.06 17.83
CA LEU A 546 -1.35 4.68 16.44
C LEU A 546 -1.58 5.88 15.51
N ASP A 547 -0.56 6.23 14.73
CA ASP A 547 -0.63 7.26 13.70
C ASP A 547 0.10 6.82 12.42
N VAL A 548 0.01 7.64 11.37
CA VAL A 548 0.70 7.42 10.09
C VAL A 548 1.47 8.65 9.66
N SER A 549 2.44 8.45 8.77
CA SER A 549 3.03 9.58 8.07
C SER A 549 2.05 10.16 7.04
N PHE A 550 2.09 11.49 6.92
CA PHE A 550 1.28 12.25 5.96
C PHE A 550 -0.24 12.01 6.05
N LYS A 551 -0.77 12.04 7.28
CA LYS A 551 -2.21 12.03 7.53
C LYS A 551 -2.92 13.09 6.66
N PRO A 552 -3.99 12.73 5.91
CA PRO A 552 -4.74 13.72 5.15
C PRO A 552 -5.35 14.78 6.06
N VAL A 553 -5.34 16.03 5.62
CA VAL A 553 -5.83 17.17 6.43
C VAL A 553 -7.37 17.22 6.44
N ASP A 554 -8.01 16.74 5.39
CA ASP A 554 -9.45 16.85 5.09
C ASP A 554 -10.18 15.50 5.17
N MET A 555 -9.79 14.62 6.10
CA MET A 555 -10.40 13.28 6.21
C MET A 555 -11.89 13.35 6.48
N VAL A 556 -12.69 12.69 5.63
CA VAL A 556 -14.12 12.51 5.87
C VAL A 556 -14.32 11.56 7.05
N HIS A 557 -15.06 12.01 8.05
CA HIS A 557 -15.34 11.18 9.22
C HIS A 557 -16.55 10.28 8.95
N ILE A 558 -16.39 8.98 9.25
CA ILE A 558 -17.46 7.98 9.17
C ILE A 558 -17.66 7.31 10.53
N ARG A 559 -18.83 6.70 10.73
CA ARG A 559 -19.10 5.93 11.96
C ARG A 559 -18.47 4.54 11.90
N GLY A 560 -17.32 4.37 12.54
CA GLY A 560 -16.63 3.08 12.69
C GLY A 560 -17.20 2.21 13.82
N GLY A 561 -17.39 0.91 13.57
CA GLY A 561 -17.76 -0.12 14.56
C GLY A 561 -16.67 -1.18 14.70
N VAL A 562 -16.69 -1.92 15.81
CA VAL A 562 -15.77 -3.04 16.08
C VAL A 562 -16.60 -4.30 16.32
N LEU A 563 -16.16 -5.43 15.75
CA LEU A 563 -16.69 -6.76 16.06
C LEU A 563 -15.99 -7.31 17.30
N GLU A 564 -16.77 -7.99 18.14
CA GLU A 564 -16.28 -8.63 19.37
C GLU A 564 -15.27 -9.72 18.98
N SER A 565 -14.00 -9.52 19.33
CA SER A 565 -12.87 -10.34 18.86
C SER A 565 -12.45 -11.43 19.82
N MET A 566 -12.99 -11.48 21.04
CA MET A 566 -12.58 -12.48 22.03
C MET A 566 -13.40 -13.76 21.96
N ASN A 567 -14.60 -13.72 21.38
CA ASN A 567 -15.45 -14.90 21.36
C ASN A 567 -16.38 -15.02 20.14
N GLU A 568 -16.73 -13.93 19.44
CA GLU A 568 -17.54 -14.01 18.21
C GLU A 568 -16.66 -14.05 16.94
N PHE A 569 -15.73 -13.11 16.80
CA PHE A 569 -14.84 -12.96 15.64
C PHE A 569 -13.38 -13.19 16.04
N ALA A 570 -13.10 -14.40 16.54
CA ALA A 570 -11.82 -14.72 17.17
C ALA A 570 -10.63 -14.78 16.22
N ILE A 571 -9.44 -14.48 16.76
CA ILE A 571 -8.17 -14.51 16.05
C ILE A 571 -7.22 -15.50 16.72
N ALA A 572 -6.70 -16.46 15.95
CA ALA A 572 -5.86 -17.56 16.45
C ALA A 572 -4.63 -17.08 17.23
N SER A 573 -3.90 -16.07 16.74
CA SER A 573 -2.69 -15.57 17.39
C SER A 573 -2.94 -14.92 18.75
N VAL A 574 -4.18 -14.49 19.00
CA VAL A 574 -4.62 -13.87 20.25
C VAL A 574 -5.28 -14.88 21.17
N GLY A 575 -6.02 -15.83 20.59
CA GLY A 575 -6.85 -16.79 21.30
C GLY A 575 -8.30 -16.33 21.46
N TRP A 576 -9.09 -17.11 22.20
CA TRP A 576 -10.52 -16.87 22.39
C TRP A 576 -11.03 -17.43 23.73
N TYR A 577 -12.19 -16.96 24.20
CA TYR A 577 -12.72 -17.28 25.53
C TYR A 577 -13.24 -18.71 25.69
N GLY A 578 -13.53 -19.40 24.59
CA GLY A 578 -13.96 -20.80 24.61
C GLY A 578 -15.47 -21.06 24.58
N ASP A 579 -16.31 -20.03 24.49
CA ASP A 579 -17.75 -20.23 24.28
C ASP A 579 -18.05 -20.41 22.78
N LEU A 580 -17.97 -21.68 22.36
CA LEU A 580 -18.12 -22.09 20.97
C LEU A 580 -19.49 -21.76 20.36
N GLN A 581 -20.54 -21.66 21.18
CA GLN A 581 -21.89 -21.37 20.68
C GLN A 581 -22.02 -19.93 20.17
N ARG A 582 -21.18 -19.03 20.66
CA ARG A 582 -21.11 -17.64 20.22
C ARG A 582 -20.08 -17.41 19.12
N LEU A 583 -19.17 -18.37 18.90
CA LEU A 583 -18.14 -18.23 17.88
C LEU A 583 -18.77 -18.21 16.49
N VAL A 584 -18.65 -17.08 15.79
CA VAL A 584 -19.17 -16.85 14.44
C VAL A 584 -18.13 -17.29 13.42
N LEU A 585 -16.88 -16.83 13.60
CA LEU A 585 -15.75 -17.20 12.77
C LEU A 585 -14.45 -17.24 13.56
N PHE A 586 -13.48 -17.94 13.01
CA PHE A 586 -12.12 -18.02 13.54
C PHE A 586 -11.12 -17.66 12.44
N HIS A 587 -10.23 -16.70 12.71
CA HIS A 587 -9.26 -16.16 11.76
C HIS A 587 -7.83 -16.56 12.16
N TRP A 588 -7.11 -17.26 11.29
CA TRP A 588 -5.70 -17.63 11.50
C TRP A 588 -4.74 -16.48 11.20
N CYS A 589 -4.89 -15.33 11.87
CA CYS A 589 -3.97 -14.22 11.69
C CYS A 589 -2.58 -14.56 12.28
N ASN A 590 -1.51 -14.09 11.63
CA ASN A 590 -0.11 -14.22 12.09
C ASN A 590 0.39 -15.66 12.44
N VAL A 591 -0.30 -16.71 11.98
CA VAL A 591 0.16 -18.12 12.10
C VAL A 591 1.01 -18.52 10.88
N GLU A 592 1.93 -19.47 11.01
CA GLU A 592 2.71 -19.97 9.87
C GLU A 592 1.80 -20.56 8.78
N LEU A 593 2.03 -20.20 7.51
CA LEU A 593 1.19 -20.59 6.38
C LEU A 593 0.91 -22.11 6.28
N SER A 594 1.92 -22.94 6.58
CA SER A 594 1.80 -24.40 6.59
C SER A 594 0.79 -24.89 7.64
N VAL A 595 0.89 -24.34 8.85
CA VAL A 595 0.00 -24.61 9.99
C VAL A 595 -1.42 -24.10 9.68
N LYS A 596 -1.58 -22.86 9.20
CA LYS A 596 -2.90 -22.31 8.82
C LYS A 596 -3.64 -23.26 7.88
N TRP A 597 -2.95 -23.70 6.84
CA TRP A 597 -3.55 -24.53 5.81
C TRP A 597 -3.96 -25.90 6.35
N ALA A 598 -3.08 -26.55 7.13
CA ALA A 598 -3.36 -27.86 7.70
C ALA A 598 -4.55 -27.82 8.67
N GLU A 599 -4.59 -26.81 9.52
CA GLU A 599 -5.64 -26.60 10.51
C GLU A 599 -7.00 -26.28 9.86
N LEU A 600 -7.01 -25.40 8.85
CA LEU A 600 -8.22 -25.13 8.07
C LEU A 600 -8.72 -26.37 7.33
N ALA A 601 -7.81 -27.14 6.72
CA ALA A 601 -8.17 -28.38 6.04
C ALA A 601 -8.84 -29.38 7.01
N GLN A 602 -8.29 -29.53 8.22
CA GLN A 602 -8.84 -30.38 9.27
C GLN A 602 -10.24 -29.95 9.72
N LEU A 603 -10.50 -28.64 9.83
CA LEU A 603 -11.83 -28.12 10.17
C LEU A 603 -12.84 -28.32 9.06
N TYR A 604 -12.42 -28.18 7.80
CA TYR A 604 -13.29 -28.54 6.69
C TYR A 604 -13.54 -30.05 6.65
N ASP A 605 -12.56 -30.90 6.95
CA ASP A 605 -12.76 -32.36 7.02
C ASP A 605 -13.79 -32.71 8.10
N ALA A 606 -13.68 -32.07 9.27
CA ALA A 606 -14.66 -32.21 10.36
C ALA A 606 -16.05 -31.72 9.96
N SER A 607 -16.15 -30.57 9.29
CA SER A 607 -17.44 -30.04 8.85
C SER A 607 -18.09 -30.88 7.73
N GLU A 608 -17.30 -31.46 6.83
CA GLU A 608 -17.79 -32.25 5.71
C GLU A 608 -18.18 -33.68 6.14
N ALA A 609 -17.60 -34.20 7.23
CA ALA A 609 -17.93 -35.51 7.79
C ALA A 609 -19.30 -35.55 8.52
N LEU A 610 -19.90 -34.39 8.79
CA LEU A 610 -21.19 -34.28 9.45
C LEU A 610 -22.33 -34.47 8.42
N GLU A 611 -22.90 -35.67 8.41
CA GLU A 611 -24.10 -35.98 7.63
C GLU A 611 -25.34 -35.22 8.16
N GLY A 612 -26.33 -35.00 7.29
CA GLY A 612 -27.64 -34.47 7.70
C GLY A 612 -27.69 -32.97 8.03
N GLY A 613 -26.62 -32.21 7.78
CA GLY A 613 -26.61 -30.76 7.94
C GLY A 613 -26.49 -30.28 9.39
N LEU A 614 -26.03 -31.14 10.32
CA LEU A 614 -25.73 -30.72 11.69
C LEU A 614 -24.62 -29.64 11.67
N PRO A 615 -24.86 -28.44 12.22
CA PRO A 615 -23.84 -27.41 12.32
C PRO A 615 -22.65 -27.89 13.16
N LEU A 616 -21.43 -27.67 12.66
CA LEU A 616 -20.20 -28.11 13.33
C LEU A 616 -20.09 -27.60 14.78
N HIS A 617 -20.51 -26.38 15.07
CA HIS A 617 -20.50 -25.85 16.45
C HIS A 617 -21.42 -26.67 17.40
N LEU A 618 -22.56 -27.15 16.90
CA LEU A 618 -23.45 -28.03 17.66
C LEU A 618 -22.85 -29.43 17.81
N ALA A 619 -22.28 -29.98 16.73
CA ALA A 619 -21.62 -31.29 16.78
C ALA A 619 -20.47 -31.32 17.79
N ILE A 620 -19.67 -30.25 17.83
CA ILE A 620 -18.60 -30.10 18.82
C ILE A 620 -19.17 -30.03 20.24
N ALA A 621 -20.28 -29.30 20.46
CA ALA A 621 -20.93 -29.26 21.76
C ALA A 621 -21.43 -30.64 22.23
N VAL A 622 -21.91 -31.48 21.31
CA VAL A 622 -22.31 -32.87 21.60
C VAL A 622 -21.11 -33.72 22.01
N VAL A 623 -19.97 -33.60 21.32
CA VAL A 623 -18.75 -34.34 21.66
C VAL A 623 -18.30 -34.05 23.10
N ASN A 624 -18.40 -32.80 23.55
CA ASN A 624 -18.07 -32.41 24.92
C ASN A 624 -18.99 -33.06 25.96
N ALA A 625 -20.28 -33.15 25.67
CA ALA A 625 -21.27 -33.67 26.62
C ALA A 625 -21.20 -35.19 26.77
N ALA A 626 -20.79 -35.90 25.72
CA ALA A 626 -20.96 -37.34 25.65
C ALA A 626 -19.91 -38.15 26.46
N GLN A 627 -18.75 -37.59 26.83
CA GLN A 627 -17.64 -38.28 27.53
C GLN A 627 -17.26 -39.67 26.97
N THR A 628 -17.70 -40.01 25.76
CA THR A 628 -17.55 -41.33 25.15
C THR A 628 -16.45 -41.33 24.12
N ASP A 629 -15.72 -42.44 24.06
CA ASP A 629 -14.70 -42.70 23.06
C ASP A 629 -15.36 -42.84 21.67
N PHE A 630 -15.39 -41.74 20.92
CA PHE A 630 -15.89 -41.72 19.56
C PHE A 630 -14.87 -42.34 18.59
N ASN A 631 -14.66 -43.65 18.70
CA ASN A 631 -13.83 -44.44 17.78
C ASN A 631 -14.47 -44.65 16.39
N THR A 632 -15.59 -43.98 16.10
CA THR A 632 -16.15 -43.92 14.74
C THR A 632 -15.51 -42.78 13.94
N SER A 633 -15.30 -42.99 12.64
CA SER A 633 -14.42 -42.15 11.82
C SER A 633 -14.86 -40.68 11.73
N SER A 634 -16.15 -40.36 11.55
CA SER A 634 -16.63 -38.97 11.41
C SER A 634 -16.56 -38.17 12.72
N TRP A 635 -16.95 -38.76 13.85
CA TRP A 635 -16.90 -38.07 15.15
C TRP A 635 -15.45 -37.86 15.64
N SER A 636 -14.51 -38.73 15.25
CA SER A 636 -13.08 -38.51 15.47
C SER A 636 -12.56 -37.23 14.78
N LEU A 637 -13.11 -36.86 13.62
CA LEU A 637 -12.78 -35.61 12.93
C LEU A 637 -13.34 -34.40 13.68
N VAL A 638 -14.58 -34.49 14.17
CA VAL A 638 -15.22 -33.44 14.99
C VAL A 638 -14.44 -33.22 16.29
N SER A 639 -14.05 -34.29 16.98
CA SER A 639 -13.21 -34.21 18.19
C SER A 639 -11.86 -33.54 17.90
N ARG A 640 -11.23 -33.87 16.76
CA ARG A 640 -10.01 -33.21 16.32
C ARG A 640 -10.21 -31.72 16.03
N GLY A 641 -11.34 -31.34 15.43
CA GLY A 641 -11.74 -29.95 15.24
C GLY A 641 -11.94 -29.21 16.57
N ARG A 642 -12.52 -29.87 17.58
CA ARG A 642 -12.64 -29.31 18.95
C ARG A 642 -11.28 -29.05 19.58
N GLN A 643 -10.41 -30.07 19.60
CA GLN A 643 -9.05 -29.96 20.15
C GLN A 643 -8.27 -28.82 19.50
N LEU A 644 -8.54 -28.54 18.22
CA LEU A 644 -7.97 -27.41 17.53
C LEU A 644 -8.37 -26.09 18.18
N PHE A 645 -9.67 -25.86 18.38
CA PHE A 645 -10.12 -24.62 19.05
C PHE A 645 -9.63 -24.55 20.50
N ASP A 646 -9.56 -25.67 21.22
CA ASP A 646 -9.05 -25.72 22.60
C ASP A 646 -7.59 -25.27 22.70
N ARG A 647 -6.76 -25.55 21.69
CA ARG A 647 -5.36 -25.09 21.65
C ARG A 647 -5.22 -23.57 21.66
N TYR A 648 -6.25 -22.85 21.22
CA TYR A 648 -6.28 -21.39 21.19
C TYR A 648 -7.16 -20.79 22.29
N GLN A 649 -7.76 -21.63 23.14
CA GLN A 649 -8.60 -21.13 24.22
C GLN A 649 -7.73 -20.45 25.29
N LEU A 650 -8.17 -19.28 25.73
CA LEU A 650 -7.55 -18.50 26.77
C LEU A 650 -8.09 -18.90 28.14
N SER A 651 -7.22 -18.95 29.14
CA SER A 651 -7.61 -19.05 30.54
C SER A 651 -8.06 -17.70 31.11
N GLU A 652 -7.49 -16.59 30.60
CA GLU A 652 -7.70 -15.23 31.10
C GLU A 652 -7.68 -14.22 29.94
N LEU A 653 -8.26 -13.03 30.17
CA LEU A 653 -8.20 -11.93 29.19
C LEU A 653 -6.78 -11.40 29.06
N PRO A 654 -6.24 -11.26 27.84
CA PRO A 654 -4.98 -10.57 27.66
C PRO A 654 -5.15 -9.10 28.07
N GLU A 655 -4.12 -8.55 28.71
CA GLU A 655 -4.05 -7.11 28.87
C GLU A 655 -3.97 -6.47 27.47
N ARG A 656 -4.80 -5.47 27.22
CA ARG A 656 -4.79 -4.77 25.94
C ARG A 656 -3.61 -3.81 25.89
N GLU A 657 -2.73 -4.04 24.93
CA GLU A 657 -1.56 -3.21 24.65
C GLU A 657 -1.87 -2.13 23.60
N ALA A 658 -1.00 -1.11 23.54
CA ALA A 658 -0.99 -0.19 22.41
C ALA A 658 -0.64 -0.98 21.14
N CYS A 659 -1.24 -0.62 20.00
CA CYS A 659 -0.96 -1.36 18.78
C CYS A 659 0.45 -1.10 18.23
N TRP A 660 1.21 -2.20 18.10
CA TRP A 660 2.53 -2.38 17.47
C TRP A 660 3.74 -1.95 18.29
#